data_AF-W3WLM0-F1
#
_entry.id   AF-W3WLM0-F1
#
_cell.length_a   1.000
_cell.length_b   1.000
_cell.length_c   1.000
_cell.angle_alpha   90.00
_cell.angle_beta   90.00
_cell.angle_gamma   90.00
#
_symmetry.space_group_name_H-M   'P 1'
#
loop_
_entity.id
_entity.type
_entity.pdbx_description
1 polymer ?
#
loop_
_entity_poly.entity_id
_entity_poly.type
_entity_poly.pdbx_seq_one_letter_code
_entity_poly.pdbx_strand_id
1 'polypeptide(L)'
;MLCNWCQNDRQVVFCEGCDMYFCDNCWQILPHHKTNKPGPGGIPHSKSDPRIVEKVKQWMAEPQNEEDEHEQHENDEDSLWFGVSKDGEGNPILEVYRRYAAIMMDTFKEGLPNRYPGLVSVVGQTGAGKSTLIRLLIDPVNHPTSVEESGSVAVPILGRSDCDVPTSSDVHLYIDPKTQKSDRPILLADCEGFEGGERDPIAQAVTVGRHHASAKGRRSLSRVARASKINLKWASRKTPDHERTSKRQYAVTEMYPRIFHAFSDVIVFVLNNPKTLEDVFEKLLKWAHANHSASINLPSKPHAVIAINKSSNSTPNSHWSSATATDEAFKSMDAQLQKNKTFQKYAAQLAGRREIDNLRQLFECYYSSVHVVRLPDKSRYELLHEQRDVLYETIQDCCEQSYRKKMFRGMLPDVDQFWLYLSLAFNHFSETLDEPFDYVKASLRHRPPPDTLRDNVLEFVLLVGKKTNLEVEELFAKVTGFIASCIMLDSARKQRQEYPRKQEADSYKSLCSYVVRRYVNTNVQCQYKHEGLFPWRCALYAGTHDEMHQGSAAIGVTRQIGGTFKHKFSPKVYSWENRIEQQLRELHDSGEWRTKDLSDRTRAHCRAVKSFYSQLGTGLSKLTSNSICLCCLFNLAQFRLRCEHFICFECAMEVGHFEGGKTRIRVQCPIDGGEVTTIHTNPIHSGLRVLTLDGGGIRGIVELCTLRAIQTRLGKVPLQEFFDLLSLIKRSTGGIIALAFGHQRLPVDKCISLFRDLVKDAFTPRKGQKLYGIRYIETMLKKSKYRTRTLEDALKRALGEEPLFGPIDPDVRPLKVAVTATTEAGRLPYLLSNYNMATSSLKRSAIEYRRDRPESPDEEVRVWEAARATSAAPGYFKPFERSFVELMDGGILHNNPINIAMEETAKIAFQENLNQRPDIVLSLGTGMPYEGLRRSRSSAAPTGQENQERQRTRVPFAKTLFTLISYQIKLNLDAQSQWERWMSSFSHPDDGQLFRVNPDLRKEPPAMDKVEEIEPLIQSVDGWLAQNNDIDDIARTLVASSFYFGRVGNAERGSRTGVQLRGLIYCRLSENADNIKALGEYLTRSGNP
;
A
#
# COMPACT_ATOMS: atom_id res chain seq x y z
N MET A 1 20.28 45.99 -3.91
CA MET A 1 21.71 45.69 -4.17
C MET A 1 22.30 46.92 -4.85
N LEU A 2 23.45 47.41 -4.40
CA LEU A 2 24.10 48.62 -4.95
C LEU A 2 25.38 48.21 -5.67
N CYS A 3 25.74 48.94 -6.73
CA CYS A 3 27.04 48.81 -7.36
C CYS A 3 28.15 49.14 -6.36
N ASN A 4 29.07 48.21 -6.09
CA ASN A 4 30.17 48.39 -5.14
C ASN A 4 31.09 49.59 -5.49
N TRP A 5 31.14 49.99 -6.76
CA TRP A 5 31.98 51.09 -7.22
C TRP A 5 31.31 52.48 -7.18
N CYS A 6 30.09 52.63 -7.71
CA CYS A 6 29.43 53.93 -7.84
C CYS A 6 28.17 54.09 -6.98
N GLN A 7 27.82 53.09 -6.16
CA GLN A 7 26.65 53.05 -5.28
C GLN A 7 25.29 53.23 -6.01
N ASN A 8 25.24 53.06 -7.33
CA ASN A 8 24.02 53.09 -8.12
C ASN A 8 23.27 51.75 -8.06
N ASP A 9 21.93 51.78 -8.10
CA ASP A 9 21.04 50.61 -7.96
C ASP A 9 20.45 50.11 -9.29
N ARG A 10 20.63 50.85 -10.39
CA ARG A 10 20.10 50.48 -11.72
C ARG A 10 20.95 49.43 -12.44
N GLN A 11 20.31 48.34 -12.87
CA GLN A 11 20.88 47.27 -13.71
C GLN A 11 22.21 46.74 -13.17
N VAL A 12 22.18 46.35 -11.89
CA VAL A 12 23.35 45.80 -11.20
C VAL A 12 23.46 44.31 -11.54
N VAL A 13 24.64 43.89 -11.98
CA VAL A 13 25.03 42.49 -12.24
C VAL A 13 26.10 42.07 -11.25
N PHE A 14 26.17 40.77 -10.94
CA PHE A 14 27.22 40.24 -10.10
C PHE A 14 28.38 39.74 -10.96
N CYS A 15 29.61 40.10 -10.62
CA CYS A 15 30.80 39.61 -11.30
C CYS A 15 31.40 38.43 -10.52
N GLU A 16 31.39 37.23 -11.10
CA GLU A 16 31.95 36.02 -10.46
C GLU A 16 33.45 36.14 -10.22
N GLY A 17 34.19 36.73 -11.17
CA GLY A 17 35.65 36.92 -11.07
C GLY A 17 36.09 37.99 -10.06
N CYS A 18 35.20 38.93 -9.70
CA CYS A 18 35.49 39.99 -8.72
C CYS A 18 34.79 39.77 -7.36
N ASP A 19 33.84 38.83 -7.27
CA ASP A 19 32.95 38.60 -6.12
C ASP A 19 32.22 39.89 -5.65
N MET A 20 31.84 40.76 -6.60
CA MET A 20 31.24 42.07 -6.32
C MET A 20 30.12 42.45 -7.32
N TYR A 21 29.27 43.38 -6.91
CA TYR A 21 28.17 43.91 -7.72
C TYR A 21 28.60 45.15 -8.53
N PHE A 22 28.24 45.19 -9.81
CA PHE A 22 28.57 46.31 -10.71
C PHE A 22 27.36 46.72 -11.55
N CYS A 23 27.14 48.01 -11.77
CA CYS A 23 26.22 48.48 -12.82
C CYS A 23 26.88 48.37 -14.20
N ASP A 24 26.07 48.37 -15.27
CA ASP A 24 26.57 48.24 -16.65
C ASP A 24 27.64 49.28 -17.01
N ASN A 25 27.51 50.51 -16.54
CA ASN A 25 28.52 51.56 -16.78
C ASN A 25 29.85 51.23 -16.09
N CYS A 26 29.83 50.76 -14.83
CA CYS A 26 31.06 50.39 -14.13
C CYS A 26 31.70 49.14 -14.72
N TRP A 27 30.89 48.19 -15.20
CA TRP A 27 31.39 47.01 -15.92
C TRP A 27 32.26 47.39 -17.12
N GLN A 28 31.81 48.36 -17.92
CA GLN A 28 32.53 48.83 -19.11
C GLN A 28 33.73 49.73 -18.83
N ILE A 29 33.89 50.26 -17.63
CA ILE A 29 34.99 51.20 -17.31
C ILE A 29 36.16 50.45 -16.67
N LEU A 30 35.88 49.44 -15.84
CA LEU A 30 36.89 48.74 -15.06
C LEU A 30 37.86 47.91 -15.92
N PRO A 31 39.19 48.10 -15.79
CA PRO A 31 40.19 47.42 -16.62
C PRO A 31 40.14 45.89 -16.53
N HIS A 32 39.85 45.35 -15.35
CA HIS A 32 39.80 43.90 -15.11
C HIS A 32 38.72 43.20 -15.95
N HIS A 33 37.62 43.88 -16.30
CA HIS A 33 36.56 43.33 -17.15
C HIS A 33 36.86 43.48 -18.66
N LYS A 34 37.88 44.26 -19.03
CA LYS A 34 38.34 44.42 -20.42
C LYS A 34 39.50 43.49 -20.76
N THR A 35 40.29 43.12 -19.76
CA THR A 35 41.38 42.17 -19.92
C THR A 35 40.85 40.74 -19.79
N ASN A 36 41.18 39.83 -20.71
CA ASN A 36 40.91 38.38 -20.57
C ASN A 36 41.74 37.71 -19.45
N LYS A 37 42.24 38.49 -18.47
CA LYS A 37 42.93 37.97 -17.31
C LYS A 37 41.88 37.47 -16.32
N PRO A 38 41.95 36.20 -15.87
CA PRO A 38 41.02 35.69 -14.90
C PRO A 38 41.21 36.38 -13.54
N GLY A 39 40.13 36.42 -12.75
CA GLY A 39 40.15 36.87 -11.36
C GLY A 39 40.89 35.90 -10.44
N PRO A 40 40.94 36.18 -9.12
CA PRO A 40 41.54 35.28 -8.12
C PRO A 40 41.00 33.85 -8.27
N GLY A 41 41.87 32.84 -8.21
CA GLY A 41 41.46 31.43 -8.37
C GLY A 41 41.14 30.98 -9.81
N GLY A 42 41.47 31.78 -10.83
CA GLY A 42 41.28 31.41 -12.23
C GLY A 42 39.83 31.57 -12.74
N ILE A 43 39.00 32.33 -12.01
CA ILE A 43 37.58 32.52 -12.30
C ILE A 43 37.42 33.57 -13.43
N PRO A 44 36.68 33.28 -14.52
CA PRO A 44 36.43 34.27 -15.55
C PRO A 44 35.51 35.39 -15.05
N HIS A 45 35.72 36.62 -15.53
CA HIS A 45 34.79 37.73 -15.27
C HIS A 45 33.52 37.56 -16.12
N SER A 46 32.49 36.94 -15.56
CA SER A 46 31.15 36.75 -16.13
C SER A 46 30.13 37.66 -15.45
N LYS A 47 29.09 38.08 -16.20
CA LYS A 47 27.93 38.76 -15.64
C LYS A 47 26.92 37.69 -15.20
N SER A 48 26.59 37.63 -13.93
CA SER A 48 25.58 36.71 -13.37
C SER A 48 24.40 37.47 -12.78
N ASP A 49 23.20 36.87 -12.81
CA ASP A 49 22.02 37.49 -12.21
C ASP A 49 22.18 37.50 -10.68
N PRO A 50 22.15 38.68 -10.04
CA PRO A 50 22.21 38.78 -8.58
C PRO A 50 21.18 37.92 -7.83
N ARG A 51 20.01 37.65 -8.43
CA ARG A 51 18.98 36.78 -7.85
C ARG A 51 19.42 35.31 -7.83
N ILE A 52 20.09 34.84 -8.87
CA ILE A 52 20.62 33.48 -8.95
C ILE A 52 21.77 33.31 -7.95
N VAL A 53 22.65 34.31 -7.86
CA VAL A 53 23.75 34.32 -6.89
C VAL A 53 23.23 34.23 -5.46
N GLU A 54 22.22 35.03 -5.10
CA GLU A 54 21.62 34.99 -3.76
C GLU A 54 20.96 33.63 -3.46
N LYS A 55 20.25 33.05 -4.44
CA LYS A 55 19.66 31.71 -4.32
C LYS A 55 20.71 30.64 -4.05
N VAL A 56 21.79 30.63 -4.84
CA VAL A 56 22.87 29.64 -4.70
C VAL A 56 23.62 29.83 -3.37
N LYS A 57 23.85 31.08 -2.95
CA LYS A 57 24.43 31.39 -1.63
C LYS A 57 23.57 30.84 -0.48
N GLN A 58 22.25 30.96 -0.57
CA GLN A 58 21.31 30.40 0.41
C GLN A 58 21.25 28.86 0.37
N TRP A 59 21.33 28.25 -0.81
CA TRP A 59 21.40 26.79 -0.93
C TRP A 59 22.66 26.20 -0.30
N MET A 60 23.78 26.93 -0.37
CA MET A 60 25.09 26.50 0.11
C MET A 60 25.47 27.07 1.49
N ALA A 61 24.53 27.70 2.19
CA ALA A 61 24.77 28.29 3.51
C ALA A 61 25.08 27.21 4.56
N GLU A 62 26.25 27.34 5.19
CA GLU A 62 26.73 26.49 6.28
C GLU A 62 26.28 27.03 7.65
N PRO A 63 26.19 26.17 8.69
CA PRO A 63 25.87 26.59 10.04
C PRO A 63 26.87 27.63 10.56
N GLN A 64 26.39 28.64 11.28
CA GLN A 64 27.24 29.74 11.74
C GLN A 64 28.13 29.35 12.93
N ASN A 65 27.65 28.42 13.78
CA ASN A 65 28.36 27.96 14.97
C ASN A 65 27.92 26.52 15.34
N GLU A 66 28.60 25.91 16.32
CA GLU A 66 28.30 24.54 16.77
C GLU A 66 26.90 24.39 17.40
N GLU A 67 26.34 25.45 17.99
CA GLU A 67 24.99 25.43 18.57
C GLU A 67 23.90 25.41 17.49
N ASP A 68 24.09 26.19 16.41
CA ASP A 68 23.23 26.24 15.22
C ASP A 68 23.32 24.92 14.45
N GLU A 69 24.53 24.36 14.29
CA GLU A 69 24.73 23.01 13.74
C GLU A 69 23.98 21.96 14.60
N HIS A 70 24.04 22.06 15.92
CA HIS A 70 23.35 21.15 16.84
C HIS A 70 21.82 21.27 16.76
N GLU A 71 21.27 22.48 16.75
CA GLU A 71 19.83 22.71 16.61
C GLU A 71 19.31 22.22 15.26
N GLN A 72 20.07 22.46 14.18
CA GLN A 72 19.75 21.94 12.86
C GLN A 72 19.74 20.41 12.88
N HIS A 73 20.74 19.74 13.46
CA HIS A 73 20.79 18.28 13.58
C HIS A 73 19.64 17.69 14.39
N GLU A 74 19.23 18.32 15.50
CA GLU A 74 18.04 17.91 16.25
C GLU A 74 16.76 18.01 15.39
N ASN A 75 16.70 18.97 14.45
CA ASN A 75 15.55 19.14 13.55
C ASN A 75 15.55 18.17 12.35
N ASP A 76 16.71 17.65 11.94
CA ASP A 76 16.85 16.68 10.84
C ASP A 76 16.73 15.21 11.32
N GLU A 77 16.64 14.96 12.63
CA GLU A 77 16.38 13.61 13.17
C GLU A 77 15.10 12.98 12.60
N ASP A 78 14.10 13.81 12.29
CA ASP A 78 12.82 13.34 11.76
C ASP A 78 12.88 12.97 10.26
N SER A 79 14.03 13.13 9.59
CA SER A 79 14.28 12.66 8.22
C SER A 79 14.96 11.27 8.16
N LEU A 80 15.33 10.70 9.31
CA LEU A 80 15.91 9.35 9.41
C LEU A 80 14.96 8.29 8.87
N TRP A 81 15.47 7.42 7.99
CA TRP A 81 14.71 6.36 7.34
C TRP A 81 15.10 4.97 7.84
N PHE A 82 16.38 4.61 7.82
CA PHE A 82 16.86 3.40 8.49
C PHE A 82 18.34 3.52 8.83
N GLY A 83 18.75 2.81 9.87
CA GLY A 83 20.10 2.86 10.45
C GLY A 83 20.51 1.56 11.12
N VAL A 84 21.79 1.42 11.44
CA VAL A 84 22.28 0.28 12.25
C VAL A 84 22.73 0.78 13.60
N SER A 85 22.20 0.15 14.65
CA SER A 85 22.57 0.43 16.04
C SER A 85 22.83 -0.86 16.80
N LYS A 86 23.16 -0.76 18.10
CA LYS A 86 23.35 -1.92 18.98
C LYS A 86 22.23 -1.96 20.01
N ASP A 87 21.74 -3.15 20.31
CA ASP A 87 20.77 -3.37 21.40
C ASP A 87 21.43 -3.22 22.78
N GLY A 88 20.63 -3.33 23.85
CA GLY A 88 21.12 -3.22 25.23
C GLY A 88 22.10 -4.32 25.65
N GLU A 89 22.22 -5.39 24.86
CA GLU A 89 23.18 -6.48 25.05
C GLU A 89 24.42 -6.31 24.17
N GLY A 90 24.46 -5.29 23.30
CA GLY A 90 25.56 -5.00 22.37
C GLY A 90 25.47 -5.74 21.04
N ASN A 91 24.37 -6.44 20.74
CA ASN A 91 24.15 -7.07 19.44
C ASN A 91 23.70 -6.03 18.40
N PRO A 92 24.18 -6.12 17.16
CA PRO A 92 23.80 -5.18 16.11
C PRO A 92 22.36 -5.44 15.62
N ILE A 93 21.60 -4.36 15.48
CA ILE A 93 20.21 -4.35 15.05
C ILE A 93 20.03 -3.32 13.92
N LEU A 94 19.16 -3.65 12.97
CA LEU A 94 18.66 -2.69 11.99
C LEU A 94 17.46 -1.95 12.60
N GLU A 95 17.52 -0.62 12.62
CA GLU A 95 16.43 0.26 13.02
C GLU A 95 15.79 0.87 11.77
N VAL A 96 14.55 0.51 11.49
CA VAL A 96 13.75 1.02 10.37
C VAL A 96 12.70 2.01 10.88
N TYR A 97 12.80 3.27 10.47
CA TYR A 97 11.92 4.36 10.87
C TYR A 97 10.76 4.55 9.87
N ARG A 98 9.66 5.12 10.36
CA ARG A 98 8.41 5.32 9.59
C ARG A 98 8.43 6.49 8.60
N ARG A 99 9.62 6.92 8.16
CA ARG A 99 9.79 8.14 7.37
C ARG A 99 9.10 8.06 6.01
N TYR A 100 9.26 6.93 5.30
CA TYR A 100 8.59 6.69 4.02
C TYR A 100 7.07 6.85 4.14
N ALA A 101 6.46 6.17 5.12
CA ALA A 101 5.05 6.24 5.38
C ALA A 101 4.57 7.67 5.70
N ALA A 102 5.31 8.40 6.54
CA ALA A 102 5.00 9.78 6.88
C ALA A 102 4.98 10.70 5.65
N ILE A 103 6.00 10.62 4.79
CA ILE A 103 6.07 11.40 3.55
C ILE A 103 4.88 11.08 2.63
N MET A 104 4.53 9.80 2.49
CA MET A 104 3.44 9.38 1.60
C MET A 104 2.06 9.82 2.13
N MET A 105 1.86 9.79 3.45
CA MET A 105 0.65 10.33 4.10
C MET A 105 0.51 11.84 3.89
N ASP A 106 1.57 12.60 4.17
CA ASP A 106 1.53 14.08 4.14
C ASP A 106 1.33 14.64 2.72
N THR A 107 1.75 13.90 1.70
CA THR A 107 1.66 14.31 0.31
C THR A 107 0.45 13.75 -0.43
N PHE A 108 -0.45 13.06 0.28
CA PHE A 108 -1.67 12.53 -0.30
C PHE A 108 -2.59 13.68 -0.76
N LYS A 109 -3.15 13.52 -1.97
CA LYS A 109 -4.14 14.43 -2.54
C LYS A 109 -5.39 13.62 -2.88
N GLU A 110 -6.55 14.07 -2.40
CA GLU A 110 -7.84 13.48 -2.74
C GLU A 110 -8.03 13.47 -4.28
N GLY A 111 -8.37 12.30 -4.84
CA GLY A 111 -8.66 12.13 -6.28
C GLY A 111 -7.57 11.53 -7.17
N LEU A 112 -6.41 11.10 -6.63
CA LEU A 112 -5.38 10.35 -7.38
C LEU A 112 -5.32 8.87 -6.91
N PRO A 113 -5.85 7.90 -7.69
CA PRO A 113 -6.02 6.53 -7.23
C PRO A 113 -4.74 5.77 -6.94
N ASN A 114 -3.75 5.90 -7.82
CA ASN A 114 -2.51 5.15 -7.80
C ASN A 114 -1.32 6.11 -7.94
N ARG A 115 -0.30 5.90 -7.11
CA ARG A 115 0.98 6.63 -7.15
C ARG A 115 2.11 5.62 -7.18
N TYR A 116 3.15 5.92 -7.93
CA TYR A 116 4.28 5.04 -8.19
C TYR A 116 5.57 5.76 -7.83
N PRO A 117 6.04 5.63 -6.57
CA PRO A 117 7.21 6.37 -6.11
C PRO A 117 8.48 5.87 -6.82
N GLY A 118 9.35 6.82 -7.20
CA GLY A 118 10.70 6.56 -7.68
C GLY A 118 11.73 6.81 -6.59
N LEU A 119 12.72 5.94 -6.45
CA LEU A 119 13.79 6.10 -5.46
C LEU A 119 15.11 6.50 -6.12
N VAL A 120 15.68 7.62 -5.68
CA VAL A 120 16.99 8.13 -6.08
C VAL A 120 17.92 8.07 -4.88
N SER A 121 18.95 7.27 -4.96
CA SER A 121 19.90 7.07 -3.86
C SER A 121 21.19 7.83 -4.15
N VAL A 122 21.54 8.77 -3.28
CA VAL A 122 22.77 9.57 -3.38
C VAL A 122 23.84 8.94 -2.50
N VAL A 123 24.93 8.51 -3.11
CA VAL A 123 26.02 7.77 -2.46
C VAL A 123 27.37 8.40 -2.80
N GLY A 124 28.31 8.36 -1.87
CA GLY A 124 29.64 8.97 -2.07
C GLY A 124 30.43 9.06 -0.77
N GLN A 125 31.73 9.32 -0.90
CA GLN A 125 32.64 9.47 0.24
C GLN A 125 32.16 10.56 1.20
N THR A 126 32.54 10.46 2.48
CA THR A 126 32.31 11.52 3.46
C THR A 126 32.97 12.83 2.99
N GLY A 127 32.27 13.96 3.13
CA GLY A 127 32.77 15.25 2.64
C GLY A 127 32.67 15.48 1.12
N ALA A 128 32.12 14.54 0.34
CA ALA A 128 31.98 14.70 -1.12
C ALA A 128 30.95 15.77 -1.57
N GLY A 129 30.13 16.28 -0.65
CA GLY A 129 29.06 17.25 -0.93
C GLY A 129 27.70 16.64 -1.28
N LYS A 130 27.39 15.43 -0.78
CA LYS A 130 26.10 14.73 -1.01
C LYS A 130 24.90 15.54 -0.54
N SER A 131 24.92 15.94 0.72
CA SER A 131 23.87 16.74 1.36
C SER A 131 23.72 18.10 0.68
N THR A 132 24.83 18.70 0.21
CA THR A 132 24.82 19.90 -0.65
C THR A 132 24.08 19.66 -1.95
N LEU A 133 24.33 18.54 -2.63
CA LEU A 133 23.68 18.20 -3.88
C LEU A 133 22.18 17.94 -3.70
N ILE A 134 21.77 17.22 -2.65
CA ILE A 134 20.35 17.02 -2.35
C ILE A 134 19.66 18.37 -2.05
N ARG A 135 20.31 19.24 -1.27
CA ARG A 135 19.80 20.59 -0.98
C ARG A 135 19.66 21.46 -2.24
N LEU A 136 20.59 21.34 -3.18
CA LEU A 136 20.50 21.98 -4.49
C LEU A 136 19.30 21.46 -5.31
N LEU A 137 19.04 20.15 -5.29
CA LEU A 137 17.93 19.54 -6.02
C LEU A 137 16.55 19.91 -5.43
N ILE A 138 16.45 20.03 -4.10
CA ILE A 138 15.18 20.37 -3.41
C ILE A 138 14.80 21.86 -3.61
N ASP A 139 15.77 22.76 -3.82
CA ASP A 139 15.59 24.21 -4.00
C ASP A 139 14.70 24.87 -2.90
N PRO A 140 15.24 25.09 -1.70
CA PRO A 140 14.50 25.68 -0.58
C PRO A 140 14.13 27.17 -0.74
N VAL A 141 14.58 27.85 -1.81
CA VAL A 141 14.38 29.31 -1.96
C VAL A 141 13.10 29.64 -2.73
N ASN A 142 12.74 28.83 -3.73
CA ASN A 142 11.43 28.91 -4.38
C ASN A 142 10.31 28.23 -3.57
N HIS A 143 10.70 27.41 -2.59
CA HIS A 143 9.82 26.81 -1.59
C HIS A 143 10.21 27.32 -0.21
N PRO A 144 9.98 28.62 0.09
CA PRO A 144 10.39 29.19 1.34
C PRO A 144 9.80 28.39 2.50
N THR A 145 10.61 28.17 3.54
CA THR A 145 10.18 27.82 4.90
C THR A 145 9.33 28.95 5.54
N SER A 146 8.66 29.78 4.73
CA SER A 146 7.70 30.78 5.14
C SER A 146 6.43 30.08 5.63
N VAL A 147 6.46 29.73 6.91
CA VAL A 147 5.47 29.94 7.97
C VAL A 147 3.97 29.77 7.69
N GLU A 148 3.42 30.02 6.51
CA GLU A 148 1.97 30.21 6.38
C GLU A 148 1.21 29.10 5.64
N GLU A 149 1.71 28.41 4.59
CA GLU A 149 0.80 27.51 3.83
C GLU A 149 1.29 26.13 3.38
N SER A 150 2.57 25.78 3.50
CA SER A 150 3.07 24.44 3.15
C SER A 150 3.78 23.79 4.34
N GLY A 151 3.58 22.50 4.60
CA GLY A 151 4.38 21.77 5.60
C GLY A 151 5.87 21.95 5.29
N SER A 152 6.71 22.18 6.31
CA SER A 152 8.14 22.40 6.12
C SER A 152 8.77 21.22 5.39
N VAL A 153 9.24 21.43 4.16
CA VAL A 153 10.02 20.43 3.43
C VAL A 153 11.31 20.19 4.22
N ALA A 154 11.55 18.94 4.63
CA ALA A 154 12.82 18.59 5.26
C ALA A 154 13.94 18.71 4.24
N VAL A 155 15.04 19.36 4.61
CA VAL A 155 16.20 19.60 3.76
C VAL A 155 17.44 19.15 4.53
N PRO A 156 18.39 18.47 3.89
CA PRO A 156 19.59 18.00 4.58
C PRO A 156 20.47 19.17 5.08
N ILE A 157 21.15 18.93 6.18
CA ILE A 157 22.07 19.90 6.81
C ILE A 157 23.43 19.84 6.13
N LEU A 158 24.06 21.01 5.97
CA LEU A 158 25.42 21.11 5.46
C LEU A 158 26.39 21.13 6.65
N GLY A 159 27.44 20.32 6.60
CA GLY A 159 28.51 20.37 7.59
C GLY A 159 29.39 21.59 7.42
N ARG A 160 29.97 22.06 8.52
CA ARG A 160 30.99 23.11 8.48
C ARG A 160 32.22 22.61 7.72
N SER A 161 32.72 23.44 6.79
CA SER A 161 33.87 23.11 5.91
C SER A 161 35.17 22.72 6.63
N ASP A 162 35.30 23.05 7.92
CA ASP A 162 36.51 22.86 8.73
C ASP A 162 36.51 21.56 9.56
N CYS A 163 35.46 20.74 9.46
CA CYS A 163 35.28 19.53 10.26
C CYS A 163 35.32 18.25 9.40
N ASP A 164 36.30 17.37 9.65
CA ASP A 164 36.46 16.05 9.00
C ASP A 164 35.52 14.95 9.56
N VAL A 165 34.56 15.31 10.42
CA VAL A 165 33.62 14.36 11.03
C VAL A 165 32.36 14.25 10.18
N PRO A 166 31.83 13.05 9.87
CA PRO A 166 30.60 12.92 9.10
C PRO A 166 29.42 13.64 9.77
N THR A 167 28.62 14.36 8.97
CA THR A 167 27.48 15.15 9.44
C THR A 167 26.23 14.33 9.72
N SER A 168 25.99 13.23 9.01
CA SER A 168 24.74 12.45 9.08
C SER A 168 25.03 10.97 9.35
N SER A 169 24.71 10.48 10.55
CA SER A 169 24.62 9.02 10.75
C SER A 169 23.40 8.47 10.03
N ASP A 170 23.58 7.33 9.37
CA ASP A 170 22.51 6.47 8.85
C ASP A 170 21.81 7.04 7.60
N VAL A 171 20.75 6.40 7.13
CA VAL A 171 20.11 6.75 5.85
C VAL A 171 18.93 7.69 6.11
N HIS A 172 18.96 8.86 5.46
CA HIS A 172 17.89 9.85 5.52
C HIS A 172 17.06 9.83 4.23
N LEU A 173 15.77 10.18 4.31
CA LEU A 173 14.84 10.18 3.18
C LEU A 173 14.09 11.51 3.06
N TYR A 174 14.20 12.12 1.88
CA TYR A 174 13.60 13.38 1.49
C TYR A 174 12.66 13.18 0.30
N ILE A 175 11.74 14.12 0.09
CA ILE A 175 10.84 14.14 -1.07
C ILE A 175 11.14 15.36 -1.93
N ASP A 176 11.16 15.16 -3.25
CA ASP A 176 11.28 16.26 -4.20
C ASP A 176 9.99 17.11 -4.20
N PRO A 177 10.05 18.41 -3.85
CA PRO A 177 8.88 19.28 -3.79
C PRO A 177 8.14 19.43 -5.11
N LYS A 178 8.85 19.32 -6.25
CA LYS A 178 8.27 19.48 -7.59
C LYS A 178 7.37 18.29 -7.95
N THR A 179 7.78 17.07 -7.59
CA THR A 179 7.02 15.84 -7.86
C THR A 179 6.17 15.37 -6.69
N GLN A 180 6.26 16.00 -5.51
CA GLN A 180 5.59 15.52 -4.29
C GLN A 180 4.07 15.35 -4.42
N LYS A 181 3.39 16.11 -5.30
CA LYS A 181 1.93 16.03 -5.52
C LYS A 181 1.55 15.28 -6.81
N SER A 182 2.51 14.72 -7.54
CA SER A 182 2.25 13.97 -8.77
C SER A 182 1.88 12.51 -8.49
N ASP A 183 1.47 11.80 -9.54
CA ASP A 183 1.32 10.34 -9.56
C ASP A 183 2.66 9.60 -9.47
N ARG A 184 3.79 10.31 -9.62
CA ARG A 184 5.16 9.77 -9.63
C ARG A 184 6.08 10.61 -8.74
N PRO A 185 5.92 10.56 -7.41
CA PRO A 185 6.80 11.29 -6.50
C PRO A 185 8.22 10.72 -6.55
N ILE A 186 9.22 11.60 -6.57
CA ILE A 186 10.63 11.23 -6.47
C ILE A 186 11.08 11.37 -5.01
N LEU A 187 11.69 10.29 -4.49
CA LEU A 187 12.27 10.23 -3.17
C LEU A 187 13.79 10.26 -3.27
N LEU A 188 14.42 11.12 -2.47
CA LEU A 188 15.87 11.28 -2.42
C LEU A 188 16.40 10.67 -1.12
N ALA A 189 17.18 9.59 -1.23
CA ALA A 189 17.84 8.97 -0.10
C ALA A 189 19.29 9.46 0.02
N ASP A 190 19.68 10.01 1.18
CA ASP A 190 21.07 10.36 1.50
C ASP A 190 21.72 9.20 2.24
N CYS A 191 22.83 8.68 1.71
CA CYS A 191 23.56 7.57 2.30
C CYS A 191 25.06 7.86 2.35
N GLU A 192 25.68 7.56 3.49
CA GLU A 192 27.15 7.46 3.62
C GLU A 192 27.65 6.30 2.73
N GLY A 193 28.40 6.61 1.65
CA GLY A 193 28.86 5.60 0.69
C GLY A 193 30.29 5.11 0.94
N PHE A 194 30.60 3.91 0.38
CA PHE A 194 31.88 3.21 0.16
C PHE A 194 32.89 3.04 1.32
N GLU A 195 33.05 4.01 2.22
CA GLU A 195 34.09 4.05 3.24
C GLU A 195 33.49 4.44 4.59
N GLY A 196 32.42 3.75 5.01
CA GLY A 196 31.76 4.00 6.29
C GLY A 196 32.77 3.98 7.44
N GLY A 197 32.99 5.12 8.11
CA GLY A 197 33.93 5.23 9.22
C GLY A 197 33.41 4.57 10.50
N GLU A 198 34.32 4.15 11.38
CA GLU A 198 34.01 3.70 12.75
C GLU A 198 33.78 4.86 13.73
N ARG A 199 34.13 6.10 13.35
CA ARG A 199 33.90 7.27 14.20
C ARG A 199 32.41 7.56 14.26
N ASP A 200 31.88 7.59 15.47
CA ASP A 200 30.53 8.08 15.72
C ASP A 200 30.42 9.52 15.15
N PRO A 201 29.50 9.79 14.21
CA PRO A 201 29.30 11.12 13.69
C PRO A 201 28.86 12.07 14.82
N ILE A 202 29.00 13.38 14.60
CA ILE A 202 28.70 14.42 15.62
C ILE A 202 27.29 14.22 16.21
N ALA A 203 26.31 13.87 15.38
CA ALA A 203 24.94 13.55 15.80
C ALA A 203 24.82 12.38 16.80
N GLN A 204 25.72 11.38 16.72
CA GLN A 204 25.68 10.17 17.54
C GLN A 204 26.58 10.29 18.79
N ALA A 205 27.75 10.93 18.69
CA ALA A 205 28.68 11.16 19.81
C ALA A 205 28.05 12.01 20.95
N VAL A 206 27.18 12.97 20.59
CA VAL A 206 26.46 13.83 21.56
C VAL A 206 25.37 13.06 22.32
N THR A 207 24.85 11.96 21.75
CA THR A 207 23.84 11.12 22.43
C THR A 207 24.45 10.32 23.58
N VAL A 208 25.74 9.97 23.50
CA VAL A 208 26.47 9.17 24.50
C VAL A 208 27.06 10.04 25.62
N GLY A 209 27.40 11.30 25.34
CA GLY A 209 28.09 12.21 26.28
C GLY A 209 27.25 12.85 27.39
N ARG A 210 25.92 12.71 27.41
CA ARG A 210 25.03 13.35 28.41
C ARG A 210 24.38 12.34 29.37
N HIS A 211 25.20 11.63 30.15
CA HIS A 211 24.72 10.95 31.36
C HIS A 211 24.76 11.83 32.63
N HIS A 212 25.32 13.05 32.56
CA HIS A 212 25.37 13.99 33.69
C HIS A 212 25.15 15.45 33.28
N ALA A 213 23.91 15.86 33.03
CA ALA A 213 23.45 17.24 33.24
C ALA A 213 21.92 17.36 33.09
N SER A 214 21.34 18.14 33.99
CA SER A 214 19.91 18.35 34.24
C SER A 214 19.12 18.94 33.05
N ALA A 215 17.80 18.67 33.03
CA ALA A 215 16.72 19.32 32.27
C ALA A 215 16.48 19.04 30.76
N LYS A 216 17.30 18.25 30.04
CA LYS A 216 17.01 17.85 28.63
C LYS A 216 16.64 16.37 28.40
N GLY A 217 16.24 15.64 29.46
CA GLY A 217 15.93 14.20 29.42
C GLY A 217 14.64 13.76 28.70
N ARG A 218 13.89 14.66 28.03
CA ARG A 218 12.61 14.32 27.37
C ARG A 218 12.72 13.97 25.88
N ARG A 219 13.80 14.36 25.18
CA ARG A 219 13.97 14.13 23.72
C ARG A 219 14.79 12.88 23.39
N SER A 220 15.89 12.59 24.08
CA SER A 220 16.72 11.38 23.81
C SER A 220 15.94 10.04 23.90
N LEU A 221 14.93 9.95 24.78
CA LEU A 221 14.06 8.77 24.90
C LEU A 221 13.11 8.56 23.69
N SER A 222 12.97 9.52 22.76
CA SER A 222 12.15 9.35 21.55
C SER A 222 12.83 8.56 20.43
N ARG A 223 14.17 8.48 20.44
CA ARG A 223 14.95 7.71 19.44
C ARG A 223 14.63 6.20 19.51
N VAL A 224 14.49 5.66 20.72
CA VAL A 224 14.22 4.23 20.97
C VAL A 224 12.74 3.84 20.72
N ALA A 225 11.82 4.81 20.69
CA ALA A 225 10.38 4.59 20.60
C ALA A 225 9.83 4.44 19.16
N ARG A 226 10.58 4.86 18.13
CA ARG A 226 10.05 5.15 16.80
C ARG A 226 10.44 4.18 15.67
N ALA A 227 11.49 3.37 15.83
CA ALA A 227 11.99 2.47 14.77
C ALA A 227 11.61 0.99 15.01
N SER A 228 11.18 0.29 13.96
CA SER A 228 11.11 -1.19 13.94
C SER A 228 12.51 -1.77 14.01
N LYS A 229 12.71 -2.74 14.91
CA LYS A 229 14.02 -3.30 15.24
C LYS A 229 14.10 -4.71 14.68
N ILE A 230 15.03 -4.95 13.77
CA ILE A 230 15.28 -6.24 13.14
C ILE A 230 16.67 -6.71 13.55
N ASN A 231 16.77 -7.93 14.07
CA ASN A 231 18.05 -8.49 14.49
C ASN A 231 18.86 -8.92 13.26
N LEU A 232 20.14 -8.51 13.20
CA LEU A 232 21.06 -8.93 12.15
C LEU A 232 21.64 -10.30 12.50
N LYS A 233 21.07 -11.37 11.92
CA LYS A 233 21.44 -12.77 12.27
C LYS A 233 22.89 -13.09 11.92
N TRP A 234 23.38 -12.59 10.79
CA TRP A 234 24.77 -12.77 10.34
C TRP A 234 25.80 -12.02 11.20
N ALA A 235 25.35 -11.10 12.05
CA ALA A 235 26.17 -10.35 12.99
C ALA A 235 25.86 -10.70 14.47
N SER A 236 25.29 -11.88 14.70
CA SER A 236 25.08 -12.43 16.05
C SER A 236 26.38 -12.89 16.68
N ARG A 237 26.52 -12.81 18.02
CA ARG A 237 27.67 -13.34 18.78
C ARG A 237 27.98 -14.82 18.53
N LYS A 238 27.02 -15.57 17.99
CA LYS A 238 27.17 -16.98 17.65
C LYS A 238 27.83 -17.23 16.28
N THR A 239 28.07 -16.20 15.47
CA THR A 239 28.68 -16.35 14.15
C THR A 239 30.22 -16.30 14.21
N PRO A 240 30.94 -17.08 13.36
CA PRO A 240 32.40 -17.20 13.42
C PRO A 240 33.16 -15.87 13.21
N ASP A 241 32.57 -14.91 12.49
CA ASP A 241 33.18 -13.63 12.10
C ASP A 241 32.56 -12.41 12.82
N HIS A 242 31.91 -12.63 13.98
CA HIS A 242 31.16 -11.60 14.71
C HIS A 242 31.94 -10.29 14.94
N GLU A 243 33.24 -10.35 15.23
CA GLU A 243 34.05 -9.15 15.48
C GLU A 243 34.12 -8.21 14.28
N ARG A 244 34.07 -8.75 13.05
CA ARG A 244 34.01 -7.96 11.82
C ARG A 244 32.58 -7.60 11.47
N THR A 245 31.66 -8.56 11.52
CA THR A 245 30.28 -8.38 11.04
C THR A 245 29.42 -7.53 11.98
N SER A 246 29.76 -7.44 13.27
CA SER A 246 29.04 -6.58 14.23
C SER A 246 29.35 -5.09 14.13
N LYS A 247 30.31 -4.71 13.28
CA LYS A 247 30.67 -3.31 13.04
C LYS A 247 29.66 -2.64 12.11
N ARG A 248 29.30 -1.39 12.43
CA ARG A 248 28.44 -0.56 11.57
C ARG A 248 29.00 -0.46 10.15
N GLN A 249 30.32 -0.28 10.03
CA GLN A 249 31.02 -0.22 8.76
C GLN A 249 30.66 -1.40 7.85
N TYR A 250 30.60 -2.63 8.39
CA TYR A 250 30.27 -3.82 7.62
C TYR A 250 28.86 -3.74 7.03
N ALA A 251 27.86 -3.29 7.80
CA ALA A 251 26.51 -3.11 7.29
C ALA A 251 26.43 -2.02 6.20
N VAL A 252 27.16 -0.92 6.37
CA VAL A 252 27.22 0.17 5.38
C VAL A 252 27.93 -0.28 4.09
N THR A 253 28.94 -1.13 4.18
CA THR A 253 29.69 -1.62 3.00
C THR A 253 29.04 -2.81 2.32
N GLU A 254 28.36 -3.68 3.07
CA GLU A 254 27.82 -4.94 2.54
C GLU A 254 26.30 -4.96 2.40
N MET A 255 25.54 -4.39 3.34
CA MET A 255 24.08 -4.52 3.35
C MET A 255 23.39 -3.36 2.60
N TYR A 256 23.74 -2.11 2.91
CA TYR A 256 23.09 -0.94 2.30
C TYR A 256 23.20 -0.93 0.76
N PRO A 257 24.36 -1.24 0.18
CA PRO A 257 24.51 -1.28 -1.26
C PRO A 257 23.60 -2.26 -1.98
N ARG A 258 23.32 -3.42 -1.36
CA ARG A 258 22.42 -4.44 -1.91
C ARG A 258 20.98 -3.96 -1.96
N ILE A 259 20.56 -3.26 -0.91
CA ILE A 259 19.22 -2.63 -0.83
C ILE A 259 19.09 -1.55 -1.91
N PHE A 260 20.05 -0.62 -1.99
CA PHE A 260 19.97 0.46 -2.97
C PHE A 260 20.07 -0.02 -4.40
N HIS A 261 20.91 -1.01 -4.70
CA HIS A 261 20.98 -1.60 -6.03
C HIS A 261 19.67 -2.32 -6.42
N ALA A 262 18.95 -2.90 -5.46
CA ALA A 262 17.70 -3.60 -5.72
C ALA A 262 16.48 -2.67 -5.92
N PHE A 263 16.43 -1.53 -5.23
CA PHE A 263 15.23 -0.67 -5.17
C PHE A 263 15.37 0.71 -5.83
N SER A 264 16.59 1.20 -6.06
CA SER A 264 16.77 2.53 -6.66
C SER A 264 16.47 2.50 -8.15
N ASP A 265 15.77 3.52 -8.61
CA ASP A 265 15.65 3.85 -10.03
C ASP A 265 16.94 4.50 -10.54
N VAL A 266 17.52 5.38 -9.72
CA VAL A 266 18.75 6.11 -10.02
C VAL A 266 19.68 6.05 -8.82
N ILE A 267 20.96 5.78 -9.07
CA ILE A 267 22.03 5.86 -8.07
C ILE A 267 22.95 7.01 -8.50
N VAL A 268 23.00 8.06 -7.68
CA VAL A 268 23.85 9.23 -7.91
C VAL A 268 25.13 9.07 -7.12
N PHE A 269 26.24 8.87 -7.82
CA PHE A 269 27.57 8.77 -7.24
C PHE A 269 28.22 10.15 -7.18
N VAL A 270 28.36 10.70 -5.96
CA VAL A 270 28.95 12.02 -5.71
C VAL A 270 30.42 11.88 -5.38
N LEU A 271 31.25 12.58 -6.13
CA LEU A 271 32.71 12.51 -6.03
C LEU A 271 33.27 13.92 -5.98
N ASN A 272 34.21 14.18 -5.08
CA ASN A 272 34.89 15.46 -4.97
C ASN A 272 36.29 15.35 -5.57
N ASN A 273 36.60 16.17 -6.57
CA ASN A 273 37.92 16.31 -7.20
C ASN A 273 38.71 14.99 -7.34
N PRO A 274 38.27 14.06 -8.21
CA PRO A 274 38.85 12.71 -8.28
C PRO A 274 40.33 12.77 -8.67
N LYS A 275 41.20 12.05 -7.92
CA LYS A 275 42.64 11.95 -8.22
C LYS A 275 42.89 11.46 -9.65
N THR A 276 42.10 10.48 -10.10
CA THR A 276 42.01 10.01 -11.49
C THR A 276 40.59 9.48 -11.75
N LEU A 277 40.11 9.57 -13.00
CA LEU A 277 38.85 8.94 -13.41
C LEU A 277 38.90 7.40 -13.30
N GLU A 278 40.09 6.81 -13.42
CA GLU A 278 40.28 5.35 -13.33
C GLU A 278 39.86 4.79 -11.96
N ASP A 279 40.29 5.42 -10.85
CA ASP A 279 39.95 4.96 -9.49
C ASP A 279 38.43 5.00 -9.24
N VAL A 280 37.77 6.03 -9.79
CA VAL A 280 36.31 6.17 -9.73
C VAL A 280 35.63 4.99 -10.41
N PHE A 281 35.97 4.73 -11.68
CA PHE A 281 35.33 3.66 -12.45
C PHE A 281 35.62 2.29 -11.82
N GLU A 282 36.82 2.09 -11.26
CA GLU A 282 37.16 0.86 -10.55
C GLU A 282 36.31 0.65 -9.28
N LYS A 283 36.11 1.69 -8.46
CA LYS A 283 35.24 1.62 -7.27
C LYS A 283 33.79 1.37 -7.63
N LEU A 284 33.27 2.09 -8.62
CA LEU A 284 31.89 1.93 -9.10
C LEU A 284 31.63 0.53 -9.63
N LEU A 285 32.58 -0.03 -10.38
CA LEU A 285 32.45 -1.36 -10.95
C LEU A 285 32.58 -2.46 -9.89
N LYS A 286 33.49 -2.33 -8.92
CA LYS A 286 33.58 -3.24 -7.76
C LYS A 286 32.25 -3.28 -6.99
N TRP A 287 31.68 -2.12 -6.74
CA TRP A 287 30.40 -1.98 -6.04
C TRP A 287 29.25 -2.55 -6.85
N ALA A 288 29.18 -2.24 -8.15
CA ALA A 288 28.17 -2.80 -9.03
C ALA A 288 28.24 -4.34 -9.05
N HIS A 289 29.44 -4.89 -9.19
CA HIS A 289 29.66 -6.33 -9.24
C HIS A 289 29.26 -7.05 -7.94
N ALA A 290 29.65 -6.51 -6.78
CA ALA A 290 29.33 -7.10 -5.48
C ALA A 290 27.81 -7.13 -5.19
N ASN A 291 27.07 -6.13 -5.67
CA ASN A 291 25.64 -5.99 -5.38
C ASN A 291 24.73 -6.60 -6.44
N HIS A 292 25.21 -6.72 -7.68
CA HIS A 292 24.44 -7.28 -8.77
C HIS A 292 24.15 -8.77 -8.57
N SER A 293 25.05 -9.52 -7.92
CA SER A 293 24.80 -10.92 -7.52
C SER A 293 23.84 -11.05 -6.34
N ALA A 294 23.70 -10.00 -5.51
CA ALA A 294 22.91 -10.04 -4.29
C ALA A 294 21.40 -9.93 -4.52
N SER A 295 20.96 -9.68 -5.75
CA SER A 295 19.54 -9.65 -6.11
C SER A 295 19.33 -10.25 -7.50
N ILE A 296 18.24 -11.01 -7.65
CA ILE A 296 17.81 -11.60 -8.91
C ILE A 296 16.42 -11.11 -9.28
N ASN A 297 16.09 -11.23 -10.56
CA ASN A 297 14.77 -10.90 -11.08
C ASN A 297 14.34 -9.43 -10.88
N LEU A 298 15.30 -8.50 -10.90
CA LEU A 298 15.01 -7.08 -10.78
C LEU A 298 14.10 -6.59 -11.92
N PRO A 299 13.07 -5.78 -11.63
CA PRO A 299 12.15 -5.29 -12.65
C PRO A 299 12.85 -4.27 -13.56
N SER A 300 13.78 -3.48 -13.03
CA SER A 300 14.68 -2.62 -13.80
C SER A 300 16.03 -2.58 -13.08
N LYS A 301 17.15 -2.52 -13.83
CA LYS A 301 18.46 -2.20 -13.23
C LYS A 301 18.49 -0.69 -12.93
N PRO A 302 19.17 -0.24 -11.87
CA PRO A 302 19.31 1.19 -11.61
C PRO A 302 20.06 1.89 -12.75
N HIS A 303 19.74 3.16 -12.97
CA HIS A 303 20.56 4.07 -13.77
C HIS A 303 21.66 4.66 -12.88
N ALA A 304 22.88 4.83 -13.40
CA ALA A 304 23.98 5.44 -12.67
C ALA A 304 24.22 6.88 -13.15
N VAL A 305 24.30 7.82 -12.22
CA VAL A 305 24.68 9.21 -12.50
C VAL A 305 25.93 9.55 -11.70
N ILE A 306 27.04 9.84 -12.37
CA ILE A 306 28.30 10.22 -11.76
C ILE A 306 28.35 11.74 -11.67
N ALA A 307 28.16 12.29 -10.48
CA ALA A 307 28.22 13.72 -10.20
C ALA A 307 29.64 14.10 -9.73
N ILE A 308 30.40 14.75 -10.61
CA ILE A 308 31.76 15.23 -10.31
C ILE A 308 31.65 16.63 -9.71
N ASN A 309 31.70 16.70 -8.39
CA ASN A 309 31.62 17.93 -7.62
C ASN A 309 32.97 18.68 -7.60
N LYS A 310 32.91 20.01 -7.50
CA LYS A 310 34.07 20.94 -7.52
C LYS A 310 34.97 20.75 -8.75
N SER A 311 34.36 20.62 -9.93
CA SER A 311 35.09 20.51 -11.19
C SER A 311 35.91 21.78 -11.46
N SER A 312 37.14 21.62 -11.98
CA SER A 312 38.07 22.73 -12.23
C SER A 312 37.47 23.83 -13.10
N ASN A 313 37.77 25.08 -12.76
CA ASN A 313 37.40 26.27 -13.54
C ASN A 313 38.06 26.31 -14.94
N SER A 314 39.08 25.49 -15.19
CA SER A 314 39.73 25.33 -16.51
C SER A 314 39.04 24.33 -17.44
N THR A 315 37.90 23.75 -17.04
CA THR A 315 37.19 22.75 -17.86
C THR A 315 36.61 23.36 -19.15
N PRO A 316 36.84 22.77 -20.33
CA PRO A 316 36.30 23.27 -21.60
C PRO A 316 34.78 23.39 -21.62
N ASN A 317 34.24 24.40 -22.31
CA ASN A 317 32.79 24.66 -22.34
C ASN A 317 31.98 23.47 -22.89
N SER A 318 32.53 22.71 -23.84
CA SER A 318 31.91 21.50 -24.41
C SER A 318 31.72 20.37 -23.39
N HIS A 319 32.50 20.33 -22.31
CA HIS A 319 32.52 19.23 -21.35
C HIS A 319 31.52 19.42 -20.20
N TRP A 320 30.76 20.52 -20.18
CA TRP A 320 29.64 20.73 -19.26
C TRP A 320 28.32 20.12 -19.77
N SER A 321 28.28 19.66 -21.02
CA SER A 321 27.15 18.85 -21.51
C SER A 321 27.26 17.43 -20.97
N SER A 322 26.19 16.90 -20.38
CA SER A 322 26.12 15.53 -19.84
C SER A 322 26.47 14.47 -20.89
N ALA A 323 25.97 14.61 -22.13
CA ALA A 323 26.25 13.67 -23.21
C ALA A 323 27.75 13.66 -23.60
N THR A 324 28.33 14.84 -23.81
CA THR A 324 29.74 14.99 -24.19
C THR A 324 30.67 14.55 -23.06
N ALA A 325 30.36 14.93 -21.81
CA ALA A 325 31.12 14.52 -20.63
C ALA A 325 31.11 13.00 -20.44
N THR A 326 29.97 12.35 -20.68
CA THR A 326 29.84 10.89 -20.60
C THR A 326 30.68 10.22 -21.68
N ASP A 327 30.52 10.61 -22.94
CA ASP A 327 31.24 9.99 -24.06
C ASP A 327 32.75 10.18 -23.94
N GLU A 328 33.22 11.35 -23.52
CA GLU A 328 34.64 11.62 -23.30
C GLU A 328 35.20 10.80 -22.12
N ALA A 329 34.46 10.74 -21.00
CA ALA A 329 34.91 9.96 -19.83
C ALA A 329 35.13 8.50 -20.19
N PHE A 330 34.20 7.87 -20.91
CA PHE A 330 34.36 6.48 -21.38
C PHE A 330 35.48 6.35 -22.42
N LYS A 331 35.52 7.19 -23.46
CA LYS A 331 36.58 7.16 -24.49
C LYS A 331 37.98 7.28 -23.91
N SER A 332 38.16 8.15 -22.91
CA SER A 332 39.46 8.34 -22.23
C SER A 332 39.90 7.11 -21.43
N MET A 333 38.96 6.28 -20.98
CA MET A 333 39.18 5.12 -20.12
C MET A 333 39.12 3.78 -20.86
N ASP A 334 38.68 3.74 -22.13
CA ASP A 334 38.58 2.49 -22.91
C ASP A 334 39.92 1.77 -23.04
N ALA A 335 41.04 2.52 -23.17
CA ALA A 335 42.38 1.94 -23.19
C ALA A 335 42.77 1.24 -21.86
N GLN A 336 42.11 1.58 -20.74
CA GLN A 336 42.35 0.96 -19.43
C GLN A 336 41.66 -0.40 -19.29
N LEU A 337 40.65 -0.71 -20.11
CA LEU A 337 40.02 -2.04 -20.12
C LEU A 337 41.06 -3.14 -20.33
N GLN A 338 42.08 -2.87 -21.16
CA GLN A 338 43.18 -3.79 -21.47
C GLN A 338 44.41 -3.64 -20.55
N LYS A 339 44.45 -2.67 -19.63
CA LYS A 339 45.62 -2.42 -18.76
C LYS A 339 45.33 -2.68 -17.28
N ASN A 340 44.15 -2.33 -16.81
CA ASN A 340 43.76 -2.46 -15.42
C ASN A 340 43.31 -3.91 -15.15
N LYS A 341 43.99 -4.59 -14.20
CA LYS A 341 43.72 -5.99 -13.85
C LYS A 341 42.30 -6.21 -13.30
N THR A 342 41.70 -5.22 -12.65
CA THR A 342 40.33 -5.30 -12.14
C THR A 342 39.33 -5.27 -13.28
N PHE A 343 39.50 -4.35 -14.24
CA PHE A 343 38.65 -4.29 -15.43
C PHE A 343 38.78 -5.54 -16.27
N GLN A 344 40.00 -6.02 -16.51
CA GLN A 344 40.24 -7.30 -17.18
C GLN A 344 39.61 -8.47 -16.44
N LYS A 345 39.71 -8.53 -15.09
CA LYS A 345 39.10 -9.59 -14.29
C LYS A 345 37.58 -9.62 -14.48
N TYR A 346 36.92 -8.48 -14.37
CA TYR A 346 35.46 -8.42 -14.53
C TYR A 346 35.05 -8.65 -15.97
N ALA A 347 35.72 -8.02 -16.94
CA ALA A 347 35.50 -8.24 -18.36
C ALA A 347 35.71 -9.72 -18.74
N ALA A 348 36.74 -10.40 -18.23
CA ALA A 348 36.98 -11.82 -18.44
C ALA A 348 35.91 -12.71 -17.77
N GLN A 349 35.47 -12.36 -16.56
CA GLN A 349 34.31 -13.02 -15.93
C GLN A 349 33.01 -12.80 -16.73
N LEU A 350 32.94 -11.72 -17.50
CA LEU A 350 31.87 -11.41 -18.44
C LEU A 350 32.22 -11.76 -19.90
N ALA A 351 33.36 -12.38 -20.20
CA ALA A 351 33.81 -12.60 -21.59
C ALA A 351 33.04 -13.74 -22.30
N GLY A 352 32.23 -14.49 -21.54
CA GLY A 352 31.16 -15.34 -22.08
C GLY A 352 29.78 -14.69 -22.04
N ARG A 353 29.67 -13.38 -21.73
CA ARG A 353 28.42 -12.63 -21.45
C ARG A 353 27.89 -11.80 -22.61
N ARG A 354 28.80 -11.13 -23.32
CA ARG A 354 28.64 -10.30 -24.52
C ARG A 354 30.07 -9.98 -24.98
N GLU A 355 30.31 -9.66 -26.25
CA GLU A 355 31.61 -9.04 -26.61
C GLU A 355 31.68 -7.67 -25.92
N ILE A 356 32.69 -7.49 -25.08
CA ILE A 356 32.95 -6.25 -24.32
C ILE A 356 34.21 -5.64 -24.92
N ASP A 357 33.99 -4.73 -25.86
CA ASP A 357 35.05 -4.03 -26.59
C ASP A 357 35.47 -2.74 -25.88
N ASN A 358 34.58 -2.18 -25.05
CA ASN A 358 34.79 -0.91 -24.38
C ASN A 358 34.21 -0.90 -22.96
N LEU A 359 34.61 0.09 -22.17
CA LEU A 359 34.24 0.19 -20.76
C LEU A 359 32.75 0.52 -20.59
N ARG A 360 32.13 1.18 -21.58
CA ARG A 360 30.69 1.49 -21.56
C ARG A 360 29.84 0.23 -21.59
N GLN A 361 30.15 -0.70 -22.49
CA GLN A 361 29.49 -2.01 -22.57
C GLN A 361 29.64 -2.80 -21.27
N LEU A 362 30.80 -2.70 -20.60
CA LEU A 362 31.05 -3.32 -19.30
C LEU A 362 30.10 -2.77 -18.21
N PHE A 363 29.88 -1.45 -18.17
CA PHE A 363 28.97 -0.82 -17.22
C PHE A 363 27.49 -1.09 -17.52
N GLU A 364 27.10 -1.17 -18.79
CA GLU A 364 25.74 -1.52 -19.23
C GLU A 364 25.34 -2.97 -18.83
N CYS A 365 26.31 -3.82 -18.48
CA CYS A 365 26.01 -5.12 -17.86
C CYS A 365 25.41 -4.96 -16.45
N TYR A 366 25.74 -3.90 -15.71
CA TYR A 366 25.32 -3.70 -14.33
C TYR A 366 24.23 -2.62 -14.17
N TYR A 367 24.27 -1.57 -14.99
CA TYR A 367 23.33 -0.44 -14.94
C TYR A 367 22.47 -0.36 -16.20
N SER A 368 21.29 0.26 -16.12
CA SER A 368 20.44 0.51 -17.30
C SER A 368 21.02 1.60 -18.21
N SER A 369 21.65 2.62 -17.63
CA SER A 369 22.46 3.62 -18.32
C SER A 369 23.47 4.23 -17.34
N VAL A 370 24.50 4.89 -17.88
CA VAL A 370 25.47 5.67 -17.09
C VAL A 370 25.58 7.07 -17.66
N HIS A 371 25.49 8.08 -16.81
CA HIS A 371 25.62 9.50 -17.16
C HIS A 371 26.68 10.17 -16.29
N VAL A 372 27.41 11.13 -16.84
CA VAL A 372 28.40 11.94 -16.12
C VAL A 372 27.95 13.40 -16.14
N VAL A 373 27.79 14.00 -14.95
CA VAL A 373 27.42 15.41 -14.78
C VAL A 373 28.50 16.11 -13.96
N ARG A 374 28.96 17.28 -14.43
CA ARG A 374 30.02 18.05 -13.78
C ARG A 374 29.41 19.25 -13.06
N LEU A 375 29.71 19.39 -11.78
CA LEU A 375 29.27 20.54 -10.97
C LEU A 375 30.49 21.44 -10.71
N PRO A 376 30.43 22.75 -11.02
CA PRO A 376 31.52 23.68 -10.74
C PRO A 376 31.65 23.97 -9.23
N ASP A 377 32.76 24.55 -8.83
CA ASP A 377 32.97 25.02 -7.45
C ASP A 377 32.11 26.25 -7.10
N LYS A 378 32.00 26.60 -5.81
CA LYS A 378 31.18 27.68 -5.23
C LYS A 378 31.47 29.09 -5.79
N SER A 379 32.41 29.21 -6.71
CA SER A 379 32.78 30.45 -7.39
C SER A 379 31.98 30.76 -8.66
N ARG A 380 31.29 29.79 -9.27
CA ARG A 380 30.57 29.96 -10.55
C ARG A 380 29.06 29.72 -10.39
N TYR A 381 28.36 30.72 -9.87
CA TYR A 381 26.95 30.64 -9.47
C TYR A 381 26.00 30.34 -10.63
N GLU A 382 26.17 30.99 -11.78
CA GLU A 382 25.26 30.82 -12.93
C GLU A 382 25.39 29.40 -13.53
N LEU A 383 26.64 28.98 -13.78
CA LEU A 383 26.93 27.65 -14.30
C LEU A 383 26.51 26.55 -13.33
N LEU A 384 26.65 26.77 -12.02
CA LEU A 384 26.18 25.82 -11.02
C LEU A 384 24.65 25.65 -11.07
N HIS A 385 23.92 26.73 -11.28
CA HIS A 385 22.46 26.69 -11.46
C HIS A 385 22.07 25.91 -12.73
N GLU A 386 22.74 26.16 -13.87
CA GLU A 386 22.52 25.43 -15.12
C GLU A 386 22.84 23.93 -14.95
N GLN A 387 23.98 23.59 -14.35
CA GLN A 387 24.38 22.19 -14.15
C GLN A 387 23.50 21.45 -13.14
N ARG A 388 22.91 22.16 -12.17
CA ARG A 388 21.85 21.61 -11.31
C ARG A 388 20.65 21.19 -12.14
N ASP A 389 20.21 22.03 -13.09
CA ASP A 389 19.07 21.70 -13.94
C ASP A 389 19.35 20.49 -14.84
N VAL A 390 20.55 20.43 -15.44
CA VAL A 390 21.01 19.26 -16.20
C VAL A 390 20.99 17.98 -15.34
N LEU A 391 21.48 18.06 -14.09
CA LEU A 391 21.45 16.93 -13.18
C LEU A 391 20.02 16.48 -12.86
N TYR A 392 19.15 17.44 -12.56
CA TYR A 392 17.75 17.18 -12.22
C TYR A 392 16.97 16.56 -13.40
N GLU A 393 17.11 17.12 -14.59
CA GLU A 393 16.51 16.58 -15.83
C GLU A 393 17.00 15.16 -16.12
N THR A 394 18.32 14.92 -15.99
CA THR A 394 18.90 13.58 -16.17
C THR A 394 18.28 12.56 -15.19
N ILE A 395 18.09 12.95 -13.92
CA ILE A 395 17.46 12.10 -12.91
C ILE A 395 16.00 11.81 -13.29
N GLN A 396 15.24 12.83 -13.69
CA GLN A 396 13.84 12.65 -14.10
C GLN A 396 13.69 11.71 -15.30
N ASP A 397 14.52 11.88 -16.33
CA ASP A 397 14.51 11.03 -17.52
C ASP A 397 14.84 9.57 -17.18
N CYS A 398 15.82 9.35 -16.30
CA CYS A 398 16.16 7.99 -15.84
C CYS A 398 15.01 7.36 -15.04
N CYS A 399 14.37 8.11 -14.14
CA CYS A 399 13.20 7.66 -13.39
C CYS A 399 12.04 7.28 -14.34
N GLU A 400 11.79 8.08 -15.38
CA GLU A 400 10.75 7.81 -16.38
C GLU A 400 11.03 6.53 -17.19
N GLN A 401 12.28 6.32 -17.59
CA GLN A 401 12.69 5.09 -18.30
C GLN A 401 12.52 3.86 -17.41
N SER A 402 12.93 3.93 -16.15
CA SER A 402 12.75 2.85 -15.18
C SER A 402 11.26 2.55 -14.94
N TYR A 403 10.42 3.58 -14.78
CA TYR A 403 8.97 3.46 -14.68
C TYR A 403 8.37 2.68 -15.86
N ARG A 404 8.70 3.07 -17.09
CA ARG A 404 8.20 2.40 -18.31
C ARG A 404 8.64 0.94 -18.38
N LYS A 405 9.89 0.65 -17.99
CA LYS A 405 10.43 -0.72 -17.97
C LYS A 405 9.73 -1.59 -16.93
N LYS A 406 9.53 -1.09 -15.70
CA LYS A 406 8.75 -1.73 -14.63
C LYS A 406 7.30 -2.00 -15.06
N MET A 407 6.66 -1.01 -15.71
CA MET A 407 5.30 -1.12 -16.23
C MET A 407 5.19 -2.20 -17.33
N PHE A 408 6.09 -2.18 -18.31
CA PHE A 408 6.12 -3.15 -19.42
C PHE A 408 6.32 -4.60 -18.95
N ARG A 409 7.03 -4.79 -17.83
CA ARG A 409 7.24 -6.10 -17.19
C ARG A 409 6.11 -6.50 -16.24
N GLY A 410 5.15 -5.61 -15.97
CA GLY A 410 4.04 -5.87 -15.05
C GLY A 410 4.48 -6.00 -13.59
N MET A 411 5.56 -5.30 -13.22
CA MET A 411 6.20 -5.32 -11.89
C MET A 411 6.39 -3.90 -11.35
N LEU A 412 5.48 -2.99 -11.69
CA LEU A 412 5.48 -1.61 -11.21
C LEU A 412 4.79 -1.53 -9.84
N PRO A 413 5.52 -1.28 -8.74
CA PRO A 413 4.93 -1.22 -7.41
C PRO A 413 4.20 0.11 -7.19
N ASP A 414 2.98 0.06 -6.66
CA ASP A 414 2.33 1.20 -6.02
C ASP A 414 3.01 1.57 -4.68
N VAL A 415 2.53 2.63 -4.02
CA VAL A 415 3.07 3.12 -2.72
C VAL A 415 3.15 2.02 -1.64
N ASP A 416 2.11 1.20 -1.49
CA ASP A 416 2.09 0.16 -0.45
C ASP A 416 2.94 -1.04 -0.88
N GLN A 417 2.86 -1.43 -2.15
CA GLN A 417 3.67 -2.53 -2.71
C GLN A 417 5.17 -2.23 -2.65
N PHE A 418 5.57 -0.99 -2.91
CA PHE A 418 6.97 -0.56 -2.84
C PHE A 418 7.51 -0.75 -1.42
N TRP A 419 6.74 -0.31 -0.42
CA TRP A 419 7.11 -0.49 0.99
C TRP A 419 7.16 -1.96 1.41
N LEU A 420 6.18 -2.76 0.95
CA LEU A 420 6.15 -4.19 1.22
C LEU A 420 7.40 -4.89 0.68
N TYR A 421 7.75 -4.64 -0.59
CA TYR A 421 8.91 -5.27 -1.21
C TYR A 421 10.21 -4.83 -0.52
N LEU A 422 10.31 -3.56 -0.13
CA LEU A 422 11.45 -3.06 0.63
C LEU A 422 11.54 -3.69 2.02
N SER A 423 10.42 -3.85 2.72
CA SER A 423 10.37 -4.50 4.05
C SER A 423 10.75 -5.97 3.97
N LEU A 424 10.34 -6.67 2.92
CA LEU A 424 10.78 -8.02 2.60
C LEU A 424 12.30 -8.09 2.38
N ALA A 425 12.87 -7.11 1.70
CA ALA A 425 14.31 -7.04 1.48
C ALA A 425 15.09 -6.72 2.77
N PHE A 426 14.60 -5.80 3.62
CA PHE A 426 15.20 -5.55 4.93
C PHE A 426 15.25 -6.81 5.77
N ASN A 427 14.17 -7.59 5.82
CA ASN A 427 14.15 -8.87 6.51
C ASN A 427 15.13 -9.86 5.88
N HIS A 428 15.09 -10.05 4.55
CA HIS A 428 15.99 -10.95 3.83
C HIS A 428 17.47 -10.65 4.12
N PHE A 429 17.90 -9.40 3.92
CA PHE A 429 19.28 -8.99 4.14
C PHE A 429 19.68 -8.90 5.62
N SER A 430 18.71 -8.92 6.55
CA SER A 430 19.00 -9.08 7.98
C SER A 430 19.21 -10.54 8.37
N GLU A 431 18.65 -11.48 7.61
CA GLU A 431 18.83 -12.91 7.84
C GLU A 431 20.10 -13.44 7.18
N THR A 432 20.35 -13.11 5.91
CA THR A 432 21.49 -13.59 5.14
C THR A 432 21.97 -12.56 4.12
N LEU A 433 23.29 -12.50 3.93
CA LEU A 433 23.92 -11.75 2.84
C LEU A 433 24.48 -12.70 1.76
N ASP A 434 24.38 -14.02 1.93
CA ASP A 434 24.96 -14.94 0.95
C ASP A 434 23.93 -15.37 -0.10
N GLU A 435 22.63 -15.28 0.23
CA GLU A 435 21.55 -15.61 -0.69
C GLU A 435 21.00 -14.38 -1.41
N PRO A 436 20.73 -14.47 -2.73
CA PRO A 436 20.17 -13.35 -3.47
C PRO A 436 18.70 -13.09 -3.11
N PHE A 437 18.33 -11.82 -2.99
CA PHE A 437 16.93 -11.41 -2.88
C PHE A 437 16.22 -11.61 -4.22
N ASP A 438 15.08 -12.31 -4.23
CA ASP A 438 14.30 -12.59 -5.44
C ASP A 438 13.08 -11.68 -5.52
N TYR A 439 13.16 -10.66 -6.39
CA TYR A 439 12.11 -9.65 -6.52
C TYR A 439 10.82 -10.24 -7.10
N VAL A 440 10.89 -11.22 -8.01
CA VAL A 440 9.67 -11.86 -8.54
C VAL A 440 8.96 -12.60 -7.43
N LYS A 441 9.67 -13.37 -6.59
CA LYS A 441 9.06 -14.02 -5.41
C LYS A 441 8.43 -13.00 -4.47
N ALA A 442 9.07 -11.87 -4.22
CA ALA A 442 8.49 -10.79 -3.41
C ALA A 442 7.20 -10.23 -4.04
N SER A 443 7.19 -10.00 -5.36
CA SER A 443 6.01 -9.50 -6.08
C SER A 443 4.82 -10.47 -6.09
N LEU A 444 5.08 -11.78 -6.01
CA LEU A 444 4.02 -12.79 -5.99
C LEU A 444 3.34 -12.91 -4.62
N ARG A 445 3.90 -12.32 -3.54
CA ARG A 445 3.33 -12.40 -2.18
C ARG A 445 2.13 -11.49 -1.94
N HIS A 446 2.00 -10.40 -2.70
CA HIS A 446 0.86 -9.50 -2.61
C HIS A 446 0.09 -9.51 -3.92
N ARG A 447 -1.01 -10.25 -3.94
CA ARG A 447 -1.94 -10.29 -5.07
C ARG A 447 -3.28 -9.70 -4.63
N PRO A 448 -3.63 -8.48 -5.08
CA PRO A 448 -4.99 -8.01 -4.89
C PRO A 448 -5.96 -8.96 -5.61
N PRO A 449 -7.24 -9.01 -5.19
CA PRO A 449 -8.26 -9.79 -5.87
C PRO A 449 -8.29 -9.37 -7.35
N PRO A 450 -8.42 -10.33 -8.27
CA PRO A 450 -8.46 -10.01 -9.68
C PRO A 450 -9.71 -9.16 -9.98
N ASP A 451 -9.50 -7.99 -10.55
CA ASP A 451 -10.57 -7.00 -10.78
C ASP A 451 -11.13 -7.05 -12.21
N THR A 452 -10.39 -7.67 -13.14
CA THR A 452 -10.78 -7.77 -14.55
C THR A 452 -10.76 -9.21 -15.03
N LEU A 453 -11.50 -9.51 -16.11
CA LEU A 453 -11.54 -10.84 -16.71
C LEU A 453 -10.14 -11.39 -17.04
N ARG A 454 -9.24 -10.55 -17.55
CA ARG A 454 -7.86 -10.95 -17.86
C ARG A 454 -7.08 -11.34 -16.60
N ASP A 455 -7.39 -10.73 -15.45
CA ASP A 455 -6.76 -11.05 -14.17
C ASP A 455 -7.36 -12.36 -13.61
N ASN A 456 -8.67 -12.57 -13.73
CA ASN A 456 -9.32 -13.83 -13.34
C ASN A 456 -8.76 -15.03 -14.13
N VAL A 457 -8.63 -14.88 -15.44
CA VAL A 457 -8.08 -15.93 -16.32
C VAL A 457 -6.61 -16.17 -16.00
N LEU A 458 -5.82 -15.12 -15.78
CA LEU A 458 -4.42 -15.27 -15.37
C LEU A 458 -4.31 -16.04 -14.05
N GLU A 459 -5.11 -15.68 -13.04
CA GLU A 459 -5.09 -16.34 -11.74
C GLU A 459 -5.49 -17.82 -11.86
N PHE A 460 -6.51 -18.14 -12.65
CA PHE A 460 -6.89 -19.52 -12.95
C PHE A 460 -5.74 -20.32 -13.58
N VAL A 461 -5.07 -19.76 -14.59
CA VAL A 461 -3.92 -20.44 -15.25
C VAL A 461 -2.77 -20.65 -14.27
N LEU A 462 -2.53 -19.69 -13.36
CA LEU A 462 -1.52 -19.83 -12.29
C LEU A 462 -1.86 -20.95 -11.31
N LEU A 463 -3.13 -21.06 -10.90
CA LEU A 463 -3.62 -22.11 -10.01
C LEU A 463 -3.47 -23.51 -10.65
N VAL A 464 -3.92 -23.67 -11.90
CA VAL A 464 -3.81 -24.95 -12.63
C VAL A 464 -2.34 -25.29 -12.88
N GLY A 465 -1.51 -24.32 -13.28
CA GLY A 465 -0.08 -24.52 -13.50
C GLY A 465 0.64 -25.00 -12.24
N LYS A 466 0.37 -24.37 -11.09
CA LYS A 466 0.94 -24.76 -9.78
C LYS A 466 0.55 -26.17 -9.36
N LYS A 467 -0.68 -26.61 -9.68
CA LYS A 467 -1.21 -27.92 -9.27
C LYS A 467 -0.78 -29.06 -10.20
N THR A 468 -0.67 -28.80 -11.49
CA THR A 468 -0.44 -29.83 -12.52
C THR A 468 1.01 -29.96 -12.95
N ASN A 469 1.84 -28.93 -12.73
CA ASN A 469 3.25 -28.87 -13.13
C ASN A 469 3.49 -29.23 -14.62
N LEU A 470 2.51 -28.92 -15.48
CA LEU A 470 2.58 -29.15 -16.92
C LEU A 470 3.53 -28.15 -17.59
N GLU A 471 4.10 -28.56 -18.72
CA GLU A 471 4.81 -27.65 -19.62
C GLU A 471 3.84 -26.59 -20.17
N VAL A 472 4.39 -25.40 -20.51
CA VAL A 472 3.59 -24.22 -20.84
C VAL A 472 2.59 -24.47 -21.98
N GLU A 473 3.02 -25.11 -23.08
CA GLU A 473 2.13 -25.38 -24.22
C GLU A 473 0.99 -26.33 -23.87
N GLU A 474 1.31 -27.37 -23.09
CA GLU A 474 0.33 -28.37 -22.66
C GLU A 474 -0.67 -27.75 -21.67
N LEU A 475 -0.20 -26.92 -20.74
CA LEU A 475 -1.05 -26.18 -19.81
C LEU A 475 -2.06 -25.32 -20.59
N PHE A 476 -1.58 -24.46 -21.48
CA PHE A 476 -2.45 -23.57 -22.25
C PHE A 476 -3.40 -24.36 -23.16
N ALA A 477 -2.94 -25.44 -23.79
CA ALA A 477 -3.79 -26.32 -24.59
C ALA A 477 -4.94 -26.93 -23.76
N LYS A 478 -4.66 -27.42 -22.55
CA LYS A 478 -5.69 -28.03 -21.68
C LYS A 478 -6.71 -27.05 -21.15
N VAL A 479 -6.32 -25.83 -20.81
CA VAL A 479 -7.27 -24.80 -20.32
C VAL A 479 -8.09 -24.16 -21.43
N THR A 480 -7.68 -24.31 -22.71
CA THR A 480 -8.30 -23.61 -23.85
C THR A 480 -9.78 -23.94 -23.99
N GLY A 481 -10.15 -25.23 -23.99
CA GLY A 481 -11.55 -25.64 -24.16
C GLY A 481 -12.47 -25.15 -23.03
N PHE A 482 -11.98 -25.19 -21.78
CA PHE A 482 -12.70 -24.68 -20.62
C PHE A 482 -12.90 -23.16 -20.69
N ILE A 483 -11.85 -22.39 -21.00
CA ILE A 483 -11.94 -20.94 -21.12
C ILE A 483 -12.86 -20.54 -22.28
N ALA A 484 -12.81 -21.26 -23.40
CA ALA A 484 -13.74 -21.04 -24.52
C ALA A 484 -15.21 -21.26 -24.09
N SER A 485 -15.50 -22.30 -23.30
CA SER A 485 -16.85 -22.53 -22.75
C SER A 485 -17.30 -21.40 -21.80
N CYS A 486 -16.39 -20.86 -20.99
CA CYS A 486 -16.67 -19.72 -20.12
C CYS A 486 -17.05 -18.46 -20.92
N ILE A 487 -16.31 -18.18 -22.01
CA ILE A 487 -16.58 -17.05 -22.90
C ILE A 487 -17.96 -17.20 -23.58
N MET A 488 -18.30 -18.42 -24.04
CA MET A 488 -19.61 -18.70 -24.63
C MET A 488 -20.74 -18.50 -23.62
N LEU A 489 -20.55 -18.89 -22.35
CA LEU A 489 -21.53 -18.68 -21.28
C LEU A 489 -21.75 -17.18 -21.01
N ASP A 490 -20.68 -16.38 -20.89
CA ASP A 490 -20.79 -14.93 -20.70
C ASP A 490 -21.50 -14.24 -21.88
N SER A 491 -21.20 -14.65 -23.12
CA SER A 491 -21.91 -14.16 -24.31
C SER A 491 -23.41 -14.47 -24.25
N ALA A 492 -23.77 -15.67 -23.77
CA ALA A 492 -25.17 -16.07 -23.58
C ALA A 492 -25.88 -15.22 -22.51
N ARG A 493 -25.23 -14.97 -21.37
CA ARG A 493 -25.77 -14.15 -20.27
C ARG A 493 -26.11 -12.73 -20.71
N LYS A 494 -25.26 -12.13 -21.55
CA LYS A 494 -25.43 -10.76 -22.04
C LYS A 494 -26.55 -10.59 -23.07
N GLN A 495 -27.32 -11.65 -23.37
CA GLN A 495 -28.40 -11.68 -24.39
C GLN A 495 -27.95 -11.21 -25.78
N ARG A 496 -26.66 -11.32 -26.08
CA ARG A 496 -26.05 -10.89 -27.35
C ARG A 496 -25.80 -12.11 -28.25
N GLN A 497 -26.85 -12.58 -28.92
CA GLN A 497 -26.76 -13.57 -30.03
C GLN A 497 -26.00 -14.89 -29.72
N GLU A 498 -25.89 -15.77 -30.71
CA GLU A 498 -25.29 -17.11 -30.60
C GLU A 498 -23.75 -17.13 -30.70
N TYR A 499 -23.11 -15.99 -31.01
CA TYR A 499 -21.66 -15.86 -31.25
C TYR A 499 -21.11 -14.45 -30.91
N PRO A 500 -19.88 -14.28 -30.39
CA PRO A 500 -19.30 -12.97 -30.05
C PRO A 500 -19.13 -12.01 -31.25
N ARG A 501 -19.29 -10.70 -31.07
CA ARG A 501 -19.10 -9.71 -32.16
C ARG A 501 -17.63 -9.53 -32.53
N LYS A 502 -17.35 -9.06 -33.76
CA LYS A 502 -15.97 -8.77 -34.25
C LYS A 502 -15.15 -7.86 -33.32
N GLN A 503 -15.77 -6.85 -32.70
CA GLN A 503 -15.12 -5.97 -31.71
C GLN A 503 -14.80 -6.67 -30.37
N GLU A 504 -15.58 -7.68 -29.98
CA GLU A 504 -15.31 -8.49 -28.78
C GLU A 504 -14.20 -9.51 -29.05
N ALA A 505 -14.09 -10.03 -30.29
CA ALA A 505 -12.98 -10.89 -30.71
C ALA A 505 -11.62 -10.19 -30.56
N ASP A 506 -11.50 -8.91 -30.94
CA ASP A 506 -10.28 -8.13 -30.76
C ASP A 506 -9.95 -7.93 -29.26
N SER A 507 -10.97 -7.76 -28.41
CA SER A 507 -10.80 -7.73 -26.96
C SER A 507 -10.26 -9.05 -26.42
N TYR A 508 -10.74 -10.20 -26.90
CA TYR A 508 -10.24 -11.52 -26.46
C TYR A 508 -8.81 -11.81 -26.93
N LYS A 509 -8.41 -11.34 -28.11
CA LYS A 509 -7.01 -11.42 -28.56
C LYS A 509 -6.08 -10.69 -27.61
N SER A 510 -6.46 -9.47 -27.21
CA SER A 510 -5.70 -8.68 -26.25
C SER A 510 -5.60 -9.36 -24.88
N LEU A 511 -6.69 -10.00 -24.43
CA LEU A 511 -6.72 -10.79 -23.19
C LEU A 511 -5.77 -11.98 -23.27
N CYS A 512 -5.83 -12.78 -24.34
CA CYS A 512 -5.00 -13.97 -24.51
C CYS A 512 -3.52 -13.60 -24.54
N SER A 513 -3.17 -12.57 -25.31
CA SER A 513 -1.82 -12.04 -25.39
C SER A 513 -1.30 -11.56 -24.03
N TYR A 514 -2.15 -10.88 -23.26
CA TYR A 514 -1.82 -10.43 -21.90
C TYR A 514 -1.54 -11.60 -20.96
N VAL A 515 -2.44 -12.59 -20.90
CA VAL A 515 -2.32 -13.74 -19.98
C VAL A 515 -1.07 -14.56 -20.30
N VAL A 516 -0.84 -14.92 -21.57
CA VAL A 516 0.35 -15.68 -21.99
C VAL A 516 1.61 -14.93 -21.61
N ARG A 517 1.69 -13.64 -21.99
CA ARG A 517 2.85 -12.82 -21.70
C ARG A 517 3.10 -12.69 -20.19
N ARG A 518 2.05 -12.45 -19.40
CA ARG A 518 2.19 -12.25 -17.96
C ARG A 518 2.57 -13.54 -17.23
N TYR A 519 1.98 -14.67 -17.61
CA TYR A 519 2.34 -15.99 -17.10
C TYR A 519 3.80 -16.33 -17.44
N VAL A 520 4.21 -16.17 -18.69
CA VAL A 520 5.58 -16.44 -19.13
C VAL A 520 6.57 -15.58 -18.37
N ASN A 521 6.29 -14.28 -18.23
CA ASN A 521 7.20 -13.35 -17.60
C ASN A 521 7.49 -13.63 -16.13
N THR A 522 6.55 -14.21 -15.36
CA THR A 522 6.72 -14.45 -13.92
C THR A 522 6.73 -15.89 -13.47
N ASN A 523 6.41 -16.85 -14.34
CA ASN A 523 6.31 -18.27 -13.96
C ASN A 523 7.20 -19.18 -14.80
N VAL A 524 7.74 -18.69 -15.92
CA VAL A 524 8.63 -19.48 -16.76
C VAL A 524 10.08 -19.09 -16.47
N GLN A 525 10.79 -20.00 -15.81
CA GLN A 525 12.22 -19.87 -15.55
C GLN A 525 13.04 -20.34 -16.74
N CYS A 526 14.22 -19.75 -16.92
CA CYS A 526 15.15 -20.17 -17.95
C CYS A 526 15.66 -21.61 -17.69
N GLN A 527 15.64 -22.46 -18.71
CA GLN A 527 16.06 -23.86 -18.63
C GLN A 527 17.58 -24.05 -18.84
N TYR A 528 18.34 -22.97 -18.95
CA TYR A 528 19.80 -23.05 -19.12
C TYR A 528 20.47 -23.72 -17.93
N LYS A 529 21.40 -24.64 -18.22
CA LYS A 529 22.24 -25.34 -17.25
C LYS A 529 23.69 -25.18 -17.65
N HIS A 530 24.54 -24.95 -16.66
CA HIS A 530 25.99 -24.90 -16.83
C HIS A 530 26.61 -26.19 -16.29
N GLU A 531 27.38 -26.91 -17.11
CA GLU A 531 27.92 -28.25 -16.82
C GLU A 531 29.40 -28.27 -16.38
N GLY A 532 29.97 -27.11 -16.00
CA GLY A 532 31.35 -27.05 -15.50
C GLY A 532 31.56 -27.68 -14.11
N LEU A 533 32.79 -27.57 -13.58
CA LEU A 533 33.25 -28.10 -12.27
C LEU A 533 32.26 -27.88 -11.10
N PHE A 534 31.50 -26.79 -11.14
CA PHE A 534 30.39 -26.53 -10.24
C PHE A 534 29.10 -26.31 -11.05
N PRO A 535 28.24 -27.33 -11.18
CA PRO A 535 27.02 -27.21 -11.97
C PRO A 535 26.02 -26.27 -11.31
N TRP A 536 25.32 -25.48 -12.12
CA TRP A 536 24.27 -24.57 -11.65
C TRP A 536 23.21 -24.34 -12.74
N ARG A 537 22.04 -23.84 -12.34
CA ARG A 537 20.91 -23.56 -13.24
C ARG A 537 20.54 -22.09 -13.19
N CYS A 538 20.08 -21.55 -14.31
CA CYS A 538 19.55 -20.19 -14.34
C CYS A 538 18.30 -20.08 -13.44
N ALA A 539 18.25 -19.04 -12.62
CA ALA A 539 17.17 -18.71 -11.69
C ALA A 539 16.31 -17.52 -12.17
N LEU A 540 16.62 -16.97 -13.35
CA LEU A 540 15.88 -15.84 -13.92
C LEU A 540 14.60 -16.28 -14.62
N TYR A 541 13.55 -15.48 -14.45
CA TYR A 541 12.29 -15.60 -15.20
C TYR A 541 12.37 -14.89 -16.55
N ALA A 542 11.51 -15.31 -17.49
CA ALA A 542 11.51 -14.75 -18.85
C ALA A 542 11.35 -13.22 -18.88
N GLY A 543 10.57 -12.65 -17.97
CA GLY A 543 10.30 -11.20 -17.94
C GLY A 543 11.47 -10.35 -17.44
N THR A 544 12.41 -10.96 -16.73
CA THR A 544 13.54 -10.30 -16.08
C THR A 544 14.89 -10.70 -16.71
N HIS A 545 14.86 -11.54 -17.74
CA HIS A 545 16.05 -12.07 -18.39
C HIS A 545 16.61 -11.12 -19.46
N ASP A 546 17.56 -10.26 -19.06
CA ASP A 546 18.26 -9.31 -19.95
C ASP A 546 19.56 -9.91 -20.54
N GLU A 547 19.43 -10.95 -21.39
CA GLU A 547 20.55 -11.59 -22.11
C GLU A 547 21.69 -12.17 -21.25
N MET A 548 21.41 -12.40 -19.96
CA MET A 548 22.32 -13.05 -19.04
C MET A 548 21.62 -14.15 -18.26
N HIS A 549 22.26 -15.30 -18.14
CA HIS A 549 21.88 -16.35 -17.20
C HIS A 549 22.49 -16.05 -15.83
N GLN A 550 21.70 -16.18 -14.76
CA GLN A 550 22.14 -15.96 -13.37
C GLN A 550 21.56 -17.04 -12.47
N GLY A 551 22.36 -17.60 -11.57
CA GLY A 551 21.90 -18.61 -10.61
C GLY A 551 22.97 -18.96 -9.59
N SER A 552 22.67 -19.84 -8.65
CA SER A 552 23.61 -20.20 -7.56
C SER A 552 24.15 -21.61 -7.74
N ALA A 553 25.46 -21.78 -7.51
CA ALA A 553 26.09 -23.10 -7.37
C ALA A 553 25.92 -23.63 -5.93
N ALA A 554 26.22 -24.91 -5.68
CA ALA A 554 26.05 -25.57 -4.39
C ALA A 554 26.77 -24.91 -3.19
N ILE A 555 27.70 -23.97 -3.44
CA ILE A 555 28.47 -23.22 -2.42
C ILE A 555 27.87 -21.81 -2.21
N GLY A 556 26.62 -21.56 -2.62
CA GLY A 556 25.94 -20.26 -2.43
C GLY A 556 26.43 -19.11 -3.31
N VAL A 557 27.59 -19.27 -3.97
CA VAL A 557 28.14 -18.25 -4.89
C VAL A 557 27.26 -18.13 -6.13
N THR A 558 26.69 -16.95 -6.33
CA THR A 558 25.97 -16.60 -7.56
C THR A 558 26.93 -16.59 -8.75
N ARG A 559 26.59 -17.36 -9.78
CA ARG A 559 27.30 -17.44 -11.06
C ARG A 559 26.45 -16.80 -12.15
N GLN A 560 27.14 -16.27 -13.14
CA GLN A 560 26.52 -15.63 -14.29
C GLN A 560 27.28 -15.96 -15.57
N ILE A 561 26.54 -16.13 -16.66
CA ILE A 561 27.09 -16.34 -18.00
C ILE A 561 26.15 -15.72 -19.04
N GLY A 562 26.66 -15.34 -20.20
CA GLY A 562 25.83 -14.79 -21.26
C GLY A 562 25.00 -15.83 -21.92
N GLY A 563 23.89 -15.35 -22.44
CA GLY A 563 23.06 -16.16 -23.28
C GLY A 563 21.70 -15.53 -23.43
N THR A 564 21.06 -15.83 -24.53
CA THR A 564 19.65 -15.51 -24.70
C THR A 564 18.81 -16.44 -23.83
N PHE A 565 17.65 -15.98 -23.41
CA PHE A 565 16.69 -16.80 -22.65
C PHE A 565 16.46 -18.14 -23.36
N LYS A 566 16.77 -19.24 -22.65
CA LYS A 566 16.58 -20.61 -23.14
C LYS A 566 15.33 -21.21 -22.52
N HIS A 567 14.35 -21.54 -23.35
CA HIS A 567 13.18 -22.32 -22.97
C HIS A 567 12.60 -22.98 -24.22
N LYS A 568 11.96 -24.15 -24.07
CA LYS A 568 11.30 -24.85 -25.19
C LYS A 568 10.15 -24.04 -25.78
N PHE A 569 9.38 -23.40 -24.90
CA PHE A 569 8.28 -22.51 -25.27
C PHE A 569 8.77 -21.14 -25.78
N SER A 570 8.23 -20.70 -26.91
CA SER A 570 8.43 -19.35 -27.45
C SER A 570 7.12 -18.56 -27.52
N PRO A 571 6.96 -17.50 -26.71
CA PRO A 571 5.73 -16.69 -26.72
C PRO A 571 5.53 -15.90 -28.02
N LYS A 572 6.60 -15.70 -28.83
CA LYS A 572 6.49 -15.02 -30.14
C LYS A 572 5.83 -15.90 -31.21
N VAL A 573 5.90 -17.22 -31.05
CA VAL A 573 5.41 -18.21 -32.02
C VAL A 573 4.07 -18.80 -31.57
N TYR A 574 3.83 -18.85 -30.26
CA TYR A 574 2.60 -19.38 -29.70
C TYR A 574 1.44 -18.37 -29.76
N SER A 575 0.48 -18.63 -30.66
CA SER A 575 -0.75 -17.83 -30.80
C SER A 575 -1.92 -18.51 -30.08
N TRP A 576 -2.08 -18.19 -28.80
CA TRP A 576 -3.16 -18.77 -27.99
C TRP A 576 -4.53 -18.27 -28.42
N GLU A 577 -4.61 -17.01 -28.84
CA GLU A 577 -5.82 -16.37 -29.34
C GLU A 577 -6.44 -17.14 -30.52
N ASN A 578 -5.63 -17.64 -31.45
CA ASN A 578 -6.11 -18.42 -32.60
C ASN A 578 -6.72 -19.76 -32.16
N ARG A 579 -6.15 -20.39 -31.13
CA ARG A 579 -6.67 -21.65 -30.56
C ARG A 579 -7.99 -21.42 -29.83
N ILE A 580 -8.09 -20.35 -29.06
CA ILE A 580 -9.35 -19.94 -28.42
C ILE A 580 -10.42 -19.67 -29.47
N GLU A 581 -10.10 -18.90 -30.53
CA GLU A 581 -11.05 -18.65 -31.61
C GLU A 581 -11.50 -19.93 -32.34
N GLN A 582 -10.58 -20.87 -32.58
CA GLN A 582 -10.92 -22.16 -33.16
C GLN A 582 -11.88 -22.93 -32.25
N GLN A 583 -11.57 -23.02 -30.95
CA GLN A 583 -12.43 -23.70 -29.98
C GLN A 583 -13.81 -23.04 -29.83
N LEU A 584 -13.90 -21.70 -29.91
CA LEU A 584 -15.19 -21.00 -29.92
C LEU A 584 -16.04 -21.38 -31.15
N ARG A 585 -15.43 -21.53 -32.33
CA ARG A 585 -16.11 -22.01 -33.54
C ARG A 585 -16.59 -23.45 -33.38
N GLU A 586 -15.73 -24.35 -32.90
CA GLU A 586 -16.07 -25.75 -32.67
C GLU A 586 -17.23 -25.91 -31.66
N LEU A 587 -17.23 -25.14 -30.57
CA LEU A 587 -18.32 -25.12 -29.60
C LEU A 587 -19.62 -24.56 -30.21
N HIS A 588 -19.55 -23.52 -31.03
CA HIS A 588 -20.72 -22.99 -31.72
C HIS A 588 -21.32 -23.99 -32.74
N ASP A 589 -20.47 -24.78 -33.39
CA ASP A 589 -20.87 -25.76 -34.40
C ASP A 589 -21.37 -27.09 -33.82
N SER A 590 -21.09 -27.38 -32.54
CA SER A 590 -21.56 -28.60 -31.87
C SER A 590 -23.09 -28.69 -31.69
N GLY A 591 -23.83 -27.63 -32.04
CA GLY A 591 -25.30 -27.57 -31.98
C GLY A 591 -25.86 -27.26 -30.59
N GLU A 592 -25.17 -27.66 -29.52
CA GLU A 592 -25.62 -27.45 -28.12
C GLU A 592 -25.66 -25.97 -27.72
N TRP A 593 -24.86 -25.13 -28.38
CA TRP A 593 -24.76 -23.70 -28.13
C TRP A 593 -25.64 -22.84 -29.05
N ARG A 594 -26.29 -23.45 -30.06
CA ARG A 594 -27.16 -22.76 -31.03
C ARG A 594 -28.56 -22.49 -30.49
N THR A 595 -28.94 -23.08 -29.36
CA THR A 595 -30.25 -22.85 -28.75
C THR A 595 -30.36 -21.41 -28.26
N LYS A 596 -31.57 -20.82 -28.25
CA LYS A 596 -31.79 -19.49 -27.65
C LYS A 596 -31.99 -19.55 -26.12
N ASP A 597 -32.13 -20.76 -25.57
CA ASP A 597 -32.36 -20.99 -24.15
C ASP A 597 -31.04 -20.94 -23.37
N LEU A 598 -30.97 -20.05 -22.38
CA LEU A 598 -29.80 -19.93 -21.50
C LEU A 598 -29.56 -21.21 -20.68
N SER A 599 -30.61 -21.95 -20.33
CA SER A 599 -30.50 -23.17 -19.53
C SER A 599 -29.77 -24.29 -20.29
N ASP A 600 -30.04 -24.45 -21.58
CA ASP A 600 -29.35 -25.41 -22.45
C ASP A 600 -27.86 -25.11 -22.55
N ARG A 601 -27.52 -23.83 -22.79
CA ARG A 601 -26.13 -23.36 -22.86
C ARG A 601 -25.40 -23.53 -21.52
N THR A 602 -26.10 -23.28 -20.41
CA THR A 602 -25.57 -23.52 -19.05
C THR A 602 -25.28 -25.00 -18.83
N ARG A 603 -26.15 -25.91 -19.30
CA ARG A 603 -25.91 -27.36 -19.23
C ARG A 603 -24.73 -27.80 -20.10
N ALA A 604 -24.57 -27.23 -21.29
CA ALA A 604 -23.40 -27.48 -22.15
C ALA A 604 -22.10 -27.02 -21.46
N HIS A 605 -22.10 -25.82 -20.87
CA HIS A 605 -20.99 -25.31 -20.06
C HIS A 605 -20.64 -26.21 -18.88
N CYS A 606 -21.64 -26.63 -18.09
CA CYS A 606 -21.41 -27.51 -16.93
C CYS A 606 -20.79 -28.86 -17.33
N ARG A 607 -21.10 -29.39 -18.53
CA ARG A 607 -20.45 -30.59 -19.04
C ARG A 607 -18.97 -30.33 -19.37
N ALA A 608 -18.64 -29.19 -19.97
CA ALA A 608 -17.26 -28.79 -20.22
C ALA A 608 -16.47 -28.61 -18.91
N VAL A 609 -17.08 -27.99 -17.89
CA VAL A 609 -16.53 -27.85 -16.54
C VAL A 609 -16.18 -29.23 -15.95
N LYS A 610 -17.16 -30.14 -15.85
CA LYS A 610 -16.94 -31.49 -15.31
C LYS A 610 -15.88 -32.26 -16.08
N SER A 611 -15.91 -32.17 -17.41
CA SER A 611 -14.93 -32.80 -18.29
C SER A 611 -13.52 -32.30 -17.97
N PHE A 612 -13.31 -30.98 -17.90
CA PHE A 612 -12.00 -30.39 -17.58
C PHE A 612 -11.46 -30.84 -16.21
N TYR A 613 -12.27 -30.73 -15.15
CA TYR A 613 -11.81 -31.07 -13.79
C TYR A 613 -11.63 -32.59 -13.57
N SER A 614 -12.29 -33.44 -14.37
CA SER A 614 -12.13 -34.89 -14.32
C SER A 614 -10.93 -35.43 -15.11
N GLN A 615 -10.51 -34.77 -16.19
CA GLN A 615 -9.48 -35.26 -17.12
C GLN A 615 -8.04 -35.26 -16.57
N LEU A 616 -7.75 -34.49 -15.52
CA LEU A 616 -6.39 -34.23 -15.02
C LEU A 616 -6.05 -35.01 -13.73
N GLY A 617 -6.77 -36.12 -13.46
CA GLY A 617 -6.60 -36.95 -12.26
C GLY A 617 -7.29 -36.36 -11.02
N THR A 618 -7.16 -37.03 -9.87
CA THR A 618 -7.83 -36.66 -8.59
C THR A 618 -7.34 -35.34 -7.98
N GLY A 619 -6.39 -34.66 -8.62
CA GLY A 619 -5.75 -33.44 -8.11
C GLY A 619 -6.51 -32.15 -8.44
N LEU A 620 -7.15 -32.04 -9.61
CA LEU A 620 -7.84 -30.81 -10.04
C LEU A 620 -9.25 -30.67 -9.48
N SER A 621 -9.96 -31.77 -9.23
CA SER A 621 -11.25 -31.73 -8.54
C SER A 621 -11.17 -31.26 -7.09
N LYS A 622 -9.96 -31.04 -6.56
CA LYS A 622 -9.70 -30.43 -5.25
C LYS A 622 -9.18 -29.00 -5.38
N LEU A 623 -9.21 -28.42 -6.58
CA LEU A 623 -8.76 -27.06 -6.80
C LEU A 623 -9.81 -26.10 -6.26
N THR A 624 -9.42 -25.29 -5.28
CA THR A 624 -10.26 -24.25 -4.70
C THR A 624 -9.63 -22.88 -4.94
N SER A 625 -10.47 -21.85 -5.00
CA SER A 625 -10.05 -20.45 -5.05
C SER A 625 -11.03 -19.63 -4.23
N ASN A 626 -10.49 -18.81 -3.34
CA ASN A 626 -11.29 -17.86 -2.57
C ASN A 626 -11.63 -16.59 -3.36
N SER A 627 -10.97 -16.31 -4.49
CA SER A 627 -11.12 -15.03 -5.21
C SER A 627 -11.99 -15.15 -6.47
N ILE A 628 -11.80 -16.19 -7.28
CA ILE A 628 -12.47 -16.35 -8.58
C ILE A 628 -13.47 -17.49 -8.57
N CYS A 629 -14.57 -17.32 -9.32
CA CYS A 629 -15.49 -18.42 -9.57
C CYS A 629 -14.87 -19.41 -10.56
N LEU A 630 -14.43 -20.57 -10.05
CA LEU A 630 -13.83 -21.66 -10.84
C LEU A 630 -14.80 -22.34 -11.82
N CYS A 631 -16.08 -21.97 -11.81
CA CYS A 631 -17.07 -22.39 -12.79
C CYS A 631 -17.08 -21.49 -14.04
N CYS A 632 -17.05 -20.16 -13.90
CA CYS A 632 -17.19 -19.25 -15.06
C CYS A 632 -15.99 -18.34 -15.32
N LEU A 633 -15.10 -18.09 -14.35
CA LEU A 633 -13.99 -17.12 -14.43
C LEU A 633 -14.38 -15.65 -14.68
N PHE A 634 -15.65 -15.33 -14.94
CA PHE A 634 -16.10 -13.94 -15.19
C PHE A 634 -16.43 -13.16 -13.92
N ASN A 635 -16.78 -13.86 -12.84
CA ASN A 635 -17.21 -13.27 -11.58
C ASN A 635 -16.39 -13.80 -10.40
N LEU A 636 -16.35 -13.02 -9.32
CA LEU A 636 -15.69 -13.41 -8.08
C LEU A 636 -16.41 -14.54 -7.37
N ALA A 637 -15.65 -15.37 -6.66
CA ALA A 637 -16.15 -16.38 -5.74
C ALA A 637 -17.00 -15.73 -4.62
N GLN A 638 -18.18 -16.27 -4.33
CA GLN A 638 -19.06 -15.75 -3.26
C GLN A 638 -19.53 -16.83 -2.29
N PHE A 639 -19.99 -17.97 -2.82
CA PHE A 639 -20.62 -19.02 -2.04
C PHE A 639 -19.71 -20.24 -1.97
N ARG A 640 -19.30 -20.62 -0.75
CA ARG A 640 -18.64 -21.90 -0.48
C ARG A 640 -19.68 -23.01 -0.51
N LEU A 641 -19.45 -24.05 -1.30
CA LEU A 641 -20.27 -25.26 -1.32
C LEU A 641 -19.76 -26.27 -0.28
N ARG A 642 -20.57 -27.29 0.05
CA ARG A 642 -20.18 -28.37 0.98
C ARG A 642 -18.92 -29.14 0.56
N CYS A 643 -18.63 -29.20 -0.74
CA CYS A 643 -17.39 -29.78 -1.28
C CYS A 643 -16.22 -28.77 -1.33
N GLU A 644 -16.32 -27.64 -0.64
CA GLU A 644 -15.33 -26.56 -0.53
C GLU A 644 -15.07 -25.72 -1.78
N HIS A 645 -15.65 -26.08 -2.93
CA HIS A 645 -15.63 -25.23 -4.11
C HIS A 645 -16.41 -23.94 -3.90
N PHE A 646 -15.89 -22.84 -4.47
CA PHE A 646 -16.58 -21.55 -4.46
C PHE A 646 -17.18 -21.21 -5.82
N ILE A 647 -18.40 -20.68 -5.82
CA ILE A 647 -19.11 -20.21 -7.02
C ILE A 647 -19.63 -18.77 -6.84
N CYS A 648 -19.85 -18.08 -7.96
CA CYS A 648 -20.47 -16.74 -7.97
C CYS A 648 -22.00 -16.82 -7.93
N PHE A 649 -22.64 -15.68 -7.65
CA PHE A 649 -24.10 -15.53 -7.62
C PHE A 649 -24.79 -15.95 -8.91
N GLU A 650 -24.32 -15.48 -10.07
CA GLU A 650 -24.92 -15.84 -11.37
C GLU A 650 -24.86 -17.35 -11.63
N CYS A 651 -23.72 -18.01 -11.36
CA CYS A 651 -23.61 -19.45 -11.49
C CYS A 651 -24.55 -20.19 -10.53
N ALA A 652 -24.70 -19.70 -9.29
CA ALA A 652 -25.63 -20.29 -8.34
C ALA A 652 -27.09 -20.20 -8.85
N MET A 653 -27.49 -19.03 -9.37
CA MET A 653 -28.84 -18.81 -9.92
C MET A 653 -29.15 -19.69 -11.13
N GLU A 654 -28.18 -19.93 -12.00
CA GLU A 654 -28.37 -20.67 -13.25
C GLU A 654 -28.30 -22.19 -13.08
N VAL A 655 -27.41 -22.67 -12.20
CA VAL A 655 -27.22 -24.11 -11.94
C VAL A 655 -28.17 -24.63 -10.88
N GLY A 656 -28.63 -23.75 -9.98
CA GLY A 656 -29.46 -24.12 -8.84
C GLY A 656 -30.96 -24.12 -9.10
N HIS A 657 -31.69 -24.74 -8.16
CA HIS A 657 -33.15 -24.73 -8.13
C HIS A 657 -33.68 -23.82 -7.02
N PHE A 658 -34.61 -22.92 -7.35
CA PHE A 658 -35.19 -21.98 -6.40
C PHE A 658 -36.29 -22.61 -5.54
N GLU A 659 -36.26 -22.33 -4.24
CA GLU A 659 -37.29 -22.69 -3.26
C GLU A 659 -37.68 -21.46 -2.41
N GLY A 660 -38.76 -21.59 -1.60
CA GLY A 660 -39.13 -20.61 -0.56
C GLY A 660 -39.32 -19.18 -1.07
N GLY A 661 -40.10 -18.98 -2.14
CA GLY A 661 -40.35 -17.64 -2.69
C GLY A 661 -39.13 -16.99 -3.35
N LYS A 662 -38.21 -17.79 -3.90
CA LYS A 662 -36.95 -17.38 -4.57
C LYS A 662 -35.89 -16.77 -3.65
N THR A 663 -35.88 -17.17 -2.38
CA THR A 663 -34.86 -16.73 -1.38
C THR A 663 -33.87 -17.84 -1.02
N ARG A 664 -34.09 -19.06 -1.52
CA ARG A 664 -33.18 -20.19 -1.35
C ARG A 664 -32.89 -20.83 -2.69
N ILE A 665 -31.65 -21.19 -2.90
CA ILE A 665 -31.16 -21.84 -4.11
C ILE A 665 -30.46 -23.12 -3.70
N ARG A 666 -31.00 -24.27 -4.12
CA ARG A 666 -30.36 -25.56 -3.95
C ARG A 666 -29.39 -25.79 -5.09
N VAL A 667 -28.10 -25.84 -4.79
CA VAL A 667 -27.04 -25.98 -5.79
C VAL A 667 -26.28 -27.27 -5.56
N GLN A 668 -26.22 -28.11 -6.59
CA GLN A 668 -25.22 -29.17 -6.68
C GLN A 668 -23.97 -28.62 -7.37
N CYS A 669 -22.79 -28.94 -6.85
CA CYS A 669 -21.54 -28.40 -7.37
C CYS A 669 -21.35 -28.74 -8.87
N PRO A 670 -21.14 -27.75 -9.76
CA PRO A 670 -20.92 -28.00 -11.18
C PRO A 670 -19.53 -28.60 -11.47
N ILE A 671 -18.59 -28.53 -10.52
CA ILE A 671 -17.21 -28.98 -10.69
C ILE A 671 -17.07 -30.49 -10.41
N ASP A 672 -17.50 -30.94 -9.24
CA ASP A 672 -17.31 -32.33 -8.77
C ASP A 672 -18.61 -33.10 -8.55
N GLY A 673 -19.77 -32.44 -8.63
CA GLY A 673 -21.07 -33.08 -8.37
C GLY A 673 -21.29 -33.47 -6.90
N GLY A 674 -20.59 -32.84 -5.95
CA GLY A 674 -20.71 -33.07 -4.51
C GLY A 674 -22.11 -32.80 -3.93
N GLU A 675 -22.24 -32.87 -2.61
CA GLU A 675 -23.53 -32.71 -1.92
C GLU A 675 -24.22 -31.37 -2.23
N VAL A 676 -25.56 -31.41 -2.24
CA VAL A 676 -26.39 -30.23 -2.47
C VAL A 676 -26.21 -29.25 -1.32
N THR A 677 -25.90 -28.01 -1.66
CA THR A 677 -25.78 -26.88 -0.72
C THR A 677 -26.98 -25.95 -0.88
N THR A 678 -27.50 -25.42 0.23
CA THR A 678 -28.62 -24.46 0.23
C THR A 678 -28.09 -23.04 0.39
N ILE A 679 -28.08 -22.28 -0.70
CA ILE A 679 -27.64 -20.88 -0.70
C ILE A 679 -28.83 -19.98 -0.40
N HIS A 680 -28.67 -19.10 0.59
CA HIS A 680 -29.66 -18.09 0.94
C HIS A 680 -29.39 -16.76 0.21
N THR A 681 -30.41 -16.23 -0.46
CA THR A 681 -30.33 -14.98 -1.24
C THR A 681 -31.37 -13.98 -0.78
N ASN A 682 -31.10 -12.69 -1.03
CA ASN A 682 -32.09 -11.65 -0.82
C ASN A 682 -33.16 -11.71 -1.92
N PRO A 683 -34.43 -11.34 -1.63
CA PRO A 683 -35.46 -11.27 -2.65
C PRO A 683 -35.09 -10.28 -3.76
N ILE A 684 -35.30 -10.67 -5.01
CA ILE A 684 -35.04 -9.80 -6.17
C ILE A 684 -35.87 -8.50 -6.02
N HIS A 685 -35.25 -7.35 -6.28
CA HIS A 685 -35.84 -6.00 -6.11
C HIS A 685 -36.09 -5.54 -4.67
N SER A 686 -35.68 -6.29 -3.64
CA SER A 686 -35.62 -5.76 -2.27
C SER A 686 -34.41 -4.85 -2.06
N GLY A 687 -34.49 -3.90 -1.14
CA GLY A 687 -33.31 -3.18 -0.65
C GLY A 687 -32.55 -3.97 0.41
N LEU A 688 -31.28 -3.62 0.61
CA LEU A 688 -30.47 -4.17 1.70
C LEU A 688 -30.81 -3.49 3.03
N ARG A 689 -30.77 -4.26 4.12
CA ARG A 689 -30.90 -3.77 5.49
C ARG A 689 -29.50 -3.64 6.11
N VAL A 690 -29.07 -2.40 6.37
CA VAL A 690 -27.68 -2.06 6.68
C VAL A 690 -27.53 -1.64 8.14
N LEU A 691 -26.58 -2.25 8.86
CA LEU A 691 -26.17 -1.84 10.20
C LEU A 691 -24.74 -1.29 10.16
N THR A 692 -24.55 -0.12 10.75
CA THR A 692 -23.24 0.50 10.97
C THR A 692 -23.03 0.79 12.44
N LEU A 693 -21.83 0.49 12.94
CA LEU A 693 -21.38 0.74 14.31
C LEU A 693 -20.16 1.66 14.25
N ASP A 694 -20.14 2.65 15.13
CA ASP A 694 -19.04 3.59 15.28
C ASP A 694 -17.88 2.95 16.06
N GLY A 695 -16.74 3.64 16.09
CA GLY A 695 -15.63 3.28 16.97
C GLY A 695 -15.68 4.03 18.30
N GLY A 696 -15.26 3.40 19.40
CA GLY A 696 -15.35 4.04 20.72
C GLY A 696 -14.48 3.51 21.86
N GLY A 697 -13.68 2.45 21.68
CA GLY A 697 -12.98 1.78 22.80
C GLY A 697 -13.99 1.10 23.74
N ILE A 698 -13.82 1.21 25.06
CA ILE A 698 -14.80 0.66 26.03
C ILE A 698 -16.25 1.10 25.78
N ARG A 699 -16.45 2.25 25.11
CA ARG A 699 -17.77 2.81 24.79
C ARG A 699 -18.54 2.01 23.74
N GLY A 700 -17.93 1.00 23.10
CA GLY A 700 -18.68 0.02 22.28
C GLY A 700 -19.79 -0.68 23.08
N ILE A 701 -19.73 -0.68 24.42
CA ILE A 701 -20.83 -1.14 25.26
C ILE A 701 -22.14 -0.37 25.03
N VAL A 702 -22.07 0.91 24.65
CA VAL A 702 -23.24 1.75 24.34
C VAL A 702 -24.02 1.18 23.15
N GLU A 703 -23.30 0.71 22.13
CA GLU A 703 -23.88 0.11 20.92
C GLU A 703 -24.54 -1.22 21.26
N LEU A 704 -23.89 -2.05 22.07
CA LEU A 704 -24.44 -3.33 22.54
C LEU A 704 -25.70 -3.15 23.39
N CYS A 705 -25.74 -2.14 24.29
CA CYS A 705 -26.95 -1.79 25.03
C CYS A 705 -28.08 -1.37 24.10
N THR A 706 -27.77 -0.58 23.06
CA THR A 706 -28.75 -0.16 22.06
C THR A 706 -29.28 -1.35 21.26
N LEU A 707 -28.41 -2.26 20.80
CA LEU A 707 -28.81 -3.50 20.12
C LEU A 707 -29.67 -4.38 21.04
N ARG A 708 -29.37 -4.45 22.34
CA ARG A 708 -30.16 -5.20 23.33
C ARG A 708 -31.54 -4.60 23.51
N ALA A 709 -31.65 -3.28 23.56
CA ALA A 709 -32.94 -2.60 23.62
C ALA A 709 -33.81 -2.90 22.39
N ILE A 710 -33.22 -2.87 21.18
CA ILE A 710 -33.91 -3.25 19.94
C ILE A 710 -34.32 -4.73 19.95
N GLN A 711 -33.41 -5.64 20.33
CA GLN A 711 -33.69 -7.08 20.47
C GLN A 711 -34.86 -7.33 21.44
N THR A 712 -34.91 -6.59 22.55
CA THR A 712 -35.99 -6.72 23.53
C THR A 712 -37.35 -6.34 22.93
N ARG A 713 -37.40 -5.29 22.10
CA ARG A 713 -38.63 -4.91 21.39
C ARG A 713 -39.02 -5.94 20.33
N LEU A 714 -38.07 -6.47 19.57
CA LEU A 714 -38.32 -7.50 18.54
C LEU A 714 -38.75 -8.87 19.11
N GLY A 715 -38.54 -9.09 20.41
CA GLY A 715 -38.91 -10.32 21.09
C GLY A 715 -37.91 -11.47 20.84
N LYS A 716 -38.42 -12.65 20.49
CA LYS A 716 -37.60 -13.87 20.40
C LYS A 716 -36.89 -14.05 19.05
N VAL A 717 -37.22 -13.25 18.03
CA VAL A 717 -36.53 -13.33 16.73
C VAL A 717 -35.13 -12.73 16.90
N PRO A 718 -34.05 -13.46 16.56
CA PRO A 718 -32.70 -12.93 16.67
C PRO A 718 -32.50 -11.68 15.80
N LEU A 719 -31.92 -10.62 16.37
CA LEU A 719 -31.71 -9.34 15.70
C LEU A 719 -30.86 -9.47 14.43
N GLN A 720 -29.95 -10.45 14.39
CA GLN A 720 -29.09 -10.75 13.24
C GLN A 720 -29.89 -11.08 11.97
N GLU A 721 -31.10 -11.64 12.10
CA GLU A 721 -31.95 -11.99 10.96
C GLU A 721 -32.55 -10.77 10.25
N PHE A 722 -32.49 -9.60 10.89
CA PHE A 722 -33.02 -8.34 10.36
C PHE A 722 -32.01 -7.51 9.57
N PHE A 723 -30.76 -7.95 9.45
CA PHE A 723 -29.71 -7.26 8.70
C PHE A 723 -29.12 -8.14 7.60
N ASP A 724 -28.69 -7.51 6.52
CA ASP A 724 -28.09 -8.18 5.35
C ASP A 724 -26.62 -7.79 5.18
N LEU A 725 -26.29 -6.55 5.53
CA LEU A 725 -24.92 -6.02 5.58
C LEU A 725 -24.68 -5.34 6.93
N LEU A 726 -23.60 -5.75 7.57
CA LEU A 726 -23.05 -5.10 8.74
C LEU A 726 -21.67 -4.55 8.35
N SER A 727 -21.58 -3.25 8.17
CA SER A 727 -20.37 -2.58 7.70
C SER A 727 -19.84 -1.62 8.76
N LEU A 728 -18.57 -1.80 9.13
CA LEU A 728 -17.94 -1.03 10.20
C LEU A 728 -16.68 -0.32 9.78
N ILE A 729 -16.55 0.89 10.29
CA ILE A 729 -15.34 1.70 10.23
C ILE A 729 -15.27 2.46 11.52
N LYS A 730 -14.42 1.92 12.41
CA LYS A 730 -13.55 2.63 13.36
C LYS A 730 -13.41 1.88 14.69
N ARG A 731 -12.19 1.99 15.25
CA ARG A 731 -11.69 1.74 16.61
C ARG A 731 -12.17 0.50 17.32
N SER A 732 -11.34 -0.53 17.14
CA SER A 732 -11.06 -1.63 18.06
C SER A 732 -12.23 -2.49 18.46
N THR A 733 -13.20 -1.93 19.14
CA THR A 733 -14.29 -2.62 19.82
C THR A 733 -15.52 -2.78 18.93
N GLY A 734 -15.88 -1.78 18.12
CA GLY A 734 -16.95 -1.91 17.12
C GLY A 734 -16.66 -3.06 16.15
N GLY A 735 -15.44 -3.11 15.58
CA GLY A 735 -14.95 -4.21 14.75
C GLY A 735 -15.06 -5.59 15.42
N ILE A 736 -14.73 -5.69 16.70
CA ILE A 736 -14.89 -6.93 17.48
C ILE A 736 -16.37 -7.29 17.65
N ILE A 737 -17.23 -6.29 17.93
CA ILE A 737 -18.68 -6.48 18.04
C ILE A 737 -19.26 -6.96 16.72
N ALA A 738 -18.88 -6.39 15.57
CA ALA A 738 -19.30 -6.88 14.26
C ALA A 738 -18.95 -8.34 14.02
N LEU A 739 -17.72 -8.73 14.35
CA LEU A 739 -17.26 -10.10 14.13
C LEU A 739 -17.98 -11.06 15.09
N ALA A 740 -18.17 -10.67 16.35
CA ALA A 740 -18.92 -11.47 17.35
C ALA A 740 -20.43 -11.58 17.03
N PHE A 741 -21.09 -10.46 16.80
CA PHE A 741 -22.54 -10.39 16.54
C PHE A 741 -22.89 -10.85 15.13
N GLY A 742 -22.10 -10.46 14.13
CA GLY A 742 -22.40 -10.67 12.72
C GLY A 742 -21.83 -11.96 12.16
N HIS A 743 -20.51 -12.15 12.24
CA HIS A 743 -19.85 -13.33 11.67
C HIS A 743 -20.12 -14.58 12.52
N GLN A 744 -19.87 -14.49 13.83
CA GLN A 744 -20.10 -15.59 14.78
C GLN A 744 -21.56 -15.77 15.19
N ARG A 745 -22.44 -14.84 14.79
CA ARG A 745 -23.88 -14.85 15.10
C ARG A 745 -24.19 -15.03 16.60
N LEU A 746 -23.33 -14.49 17.48
CA LEU A 746 -23.55 -14.59 18.92
C LEU A 746 -24.75 -13.72 19.36
N PRO A 747 -25.60 -14.20 20.29
CA PRO A 747 -26.66 -13.39 20.87
C PRO A 747 -26.12 -12.12 21.53
N VAL A 748 -26.91 -11.04 21.51
CA VAL A 748 -26.47 -9.71 22.00
C VAL A 748 -25.97 -9.77 23.45
N ASP A 749 -26.66 -10.48 24.34
CA ASP A 749 -26.24 -10.62 25.74
C ASP A 749 -24.90 -11.34 25.90
N LYS A 750 -24.62 -12.32 25.03
CA LYS A 750 -23.33 -13.02 24.99
C LYS A 750 -22.23 -12.11 24.44
N CYS A 751 -22.55 -11.26 23.45
CA CYS A 751 -21.63 -10.22 22.99
C CYS A 751 -21.29 -9.24 24.13
N ILE A 752 -22.26 -8.85 24.97
CA ILE A 752 -22.03 -7.99 26.14
C ILE A 752 -21.11 -8.65 27.16
N SER A 753 -21.35 -9.91 27.52
CA SER A 753 -20.50 -10.62 28.48
C SER A 753 -19.08 -10.78 27.95
N LEU A 754 -18.94 -11.22 26.70
CA LEU A 754 -17.66 -11.39 26.03
C LEU A 754 -16.91 -10.05 25.92
N PHE A 755 -17.61 -8.97 25.63
CA PHE A 755 -17.04 -7.63 25.54
C PHE A 755 -16.47 -7.18 26.89
N ARG A 756 -17.21 -7.39 27.98
CA ARG A 756 -16.74 -7.08 29.34
C ARG A 756 -15.46 -7.84 29.69
N ASP A 757 -15.40 -9.13 29.38
CA ASP A 757 -14.23 -9.96 29.67
C ASP A 757 -13.04 -9.57 28.79
N LEU A 758 -13.28 -9.35 27.49
CA LEU A 758 -12.26 -8.93 26.55
C LEU A 758 -11.64 -7.59 26.93
N VAL A 759 -12.45 -6.59 27.31
CA VAL A 759 -11.94 -5.27 27.70
C VAL A 759 -11.09 -5.36 28.97
N LYS A 760 -11.51 -6.17 29.96
CA LYS A 760 -10.73 -6.40 31.19
C LYS A 760 -9.37 -7.03 30.88
N ASP A 761 -9.34 -8.04 30.02
CA ASP A 761 -8.11 -8.74 29.64
C ASP A 761 -7.20 -7.87 28.74
N ALA A 762 -7.79 -7.20 27.74
CA ALA A 762 -7.09 -6.40 26.73
C ALA A 762 -6.39 -5.17 27.32
N PHE A 763 -7.04 -4.47 28.27
CA PHE A 763 -6.48 -3.29 28.92
C PHE A 763 -5.69 -3.60 30.20
N THR A 764 -5.17 -4.82 30.34
CA THR A 764 -4.27 -5.16 31.45
C THR A 764 -2.95 -4.38 31.33
N PRO A 765 -2.62 -3.47 32.29
CA PRO A 765 -1.38 -2.71 32.25
C PRO A 765 -0.15 -3.61 32.35
N ARG A 766 0.96 -3.21 31.74
CA ARG A 766 2.23 -3.95 31.89
C ARG A 766 2.75 -3.82 33.33
N LYS A 767 3.24 -4.94 33.91
CA LYS A 767 3.96 -4.94 35.21
C LYS A 767 5.07 -3.89 35.18
N GLY A 768 5.08 -2.94 36.14
CA GLY A 768 6.05 -1.83 36.23
C GLY A 768 5.44 -0.41 36.14
N GLN A 769 4.22 -0.26 35.61
CA GLN A 769 3.60 1.03 35.31
C GLN A 769 2.95 1.78 36.51
N LYS A 770 3.17 1.35 37.76
CA LYS A 770 2.55 1.97 38.96
C LYS A 770 3.17 3.31 39.37
N LEU A 771 4.33 3.69 38.83
CA LEU A 771 4.95 5.01 39.04
C LEU A 771 4.61 5.97 37.89
N TYR A 772 3.91 7.07 38.19
CA TYR A 772 3.43 8.06 37.21
C TYR A 772 4.54 8.63 36.30
N GLY A 773 5.77 8.79 36.81
CA GLY A 773 6.92 9.29 36.02
C GLY A 773 7.52 8.27 35.04
N ILE A 774 7.40 6.97 35.32
CA ILE A 774 8.00 5.87 34.54
C ILE A 774 7.03 5.39 33.44
N ARG A 775 5.72 5.56 33.66
CA ARG A 775 4.66 5.14 32.73
C ARG A 775 4.76 5.81 31.35
N TYR A 776 5.12 7.09 31.29
CA TYR A 776 5.28 7.83 30.03
C TYR A 776 6.52 7.34 29.26
N ILE A 777 7.60 7.04 29.98
CA ILE A 777 8.88 6.56 29.45
C ILE A 777 8.75 5.12 28.93
N GLU A 778 8.09 4.23 29.66
CA GLU A 778 7.86 2.84 29.22
C GLU A 778 6.89 2.70 28.05
N THR A 779 5.87 3.56 27.96
CA THR A 779 4.92 3.55 26.83
C THR A 779 5.61 3.99 25.53
N MET A 780 6.53 4.95 25.62
CA MET A 780 7.40 5.36 24.51
C MET A 780 8.39 4.25 24.14
N LEU A 781 9.18 3.74 25.10
CA LEU A 781 10.20 2.70 24.83
C LEU A 781 9.64 1.39 24.26
N LYS A 782 8.41 1.00 24.63
CA LYS A 782 7.86 -0.33 24.30
C LYS A 782 6.72 -0.29 23.27
N LYS A 783 6.50 0.86 22.61
CA LYS A 783 5.59 1.13 21.48
C LYS A 783 4.07 0.96 21.69
N SER A 784 3.61 0.58 22.88
CA SER A 784 2.18 0.44 23.18
C SER A 784 1.92 0.46 24.68
N LYS A 785 0.78 1.01 25.10
CA LYS A 785 0.37 1.06 26.51
C LYS A 785 0.05 -0.33 27.09
N TYR A 786 -0.51 -1.21 26.26
CA TYR A 786 -1.00 -2.53 26.68
C TYR A 786 -0.19 -3.71 26.10
N ARG A 787 -0.34 -4.91 26.66
CA ARG A 787 0.31 -6.14 26.14
C ARG A 787 -0.42 -6.64 24.90
N THR A 788 0.33 -6.91 23.83
CA THR A 788 -0.22 -7.41 22.56
C THR A 788 -0.74 -8.85 22.68
N ARG A 789 0.01 -9.73 23.35
CA ARG A 789 -0.35 -11.16 23.48
C ARG A 789 -1.67 -11.39 24.23
N THR A 790 -1.94 -10.63 25.29
CA THR A 790 -3.18 -10.79 26.07
C THR A 790 -4.42 -10.42 25.27
N LEU A 791 -4.32 -9.39 24.42
CA LEU A 791 -5.39 -9.05 23.48
C LEU A 791 -5.57 -10.18 22.44
N GLU A 792 -4.49 -10.69 21.85
CA GLU A 792 -4.56 -11.77 20.85
C GLU A 792 -5.17 -13.05 21.44
N ASP A 793 -4.75 -13.47 22.64
CA ASP A 793 -5.29 -14.63 23.34
C ASP A 793 -6.78 -14.43 23.71
N ALA A 794 -7.18 -13.20 24.08
CA ALA A 794 -8.57 -12.87 24.34
C ALA A 794 -9.41 -12.91 23.05
N LEU A 795 -8.90 -12.37 21.94
CA LEU A 795 -9.57 -12.39 20.65
C LEU A 795 -9.73 -13.82 20.12
N LYS A 796 -8.70 -14.66 20.23
CA LYS A 796 -8.76 -16.08 19.85
C LYS A 796 -9.78 -16.87 20.66
N ARG A 797 -9.85 -16.65 21.98
CA ARG A 797 -10.87 -17.28 22.84
C ARG A 797 -12.28 -16.80 22.52
N ALA A 798 -12.43 -15.52 22.18
CA ALA A 798 -13.70 -14.88 21.92
C ALA A 798 -14.28 -15.22 20.54
N LEU A 799 -13.43 -15.17 19.51
CA LEU A 799 -13.81 -15.17 18.10
C LEU A 799 -13.28 -16.38 17.35
N GLY A 800 -12.60 -17.33 17.99
CA GLY A 800 -12.06 -18.51 17.33
C GLY A 800 -10.87 -18.22 16.41
N GLU A 801 -10.45 -19.27 15.70
CA GLU A 801 -9.29 -19.27 14.80
C GLU A 801 -9.64 -19.63 13.35
N GLU A 802 -10.93 -19.68 13.04
CA GLU A 802 -11.43 -19.99 11.71
C GLU A 802 -11.21 -18.84 10.70
N PRO A 803 -11.21 -19.15 9.39
CA PRO A 803 -11.13 -18.16 8.33
C PRO A 803 -12.32 -17.19 8.36
N LEU A 804 -12.05 -15.92 8.05
CA LEU A 804 -13.06 -14.87 7.94
C LEU A 804 -13.97 -15.09 6.73
N PHE A 805 -13.43 -15.61 5.62
CA PHE A 805 -14.17 -15.88 4.39
C PHE A 805 -14.47 -17.37 4.22
N GLY A 806 -15.69 -17.68 3.77
CA GLY A 806 -16.22 -19.03 3.72
C GLY A 806 -16.92 -19.40 5.04
N PRO A 807 -18.27 -19.44 5.07
CA PRO A 807 -19.01 -19.73 6.31
C PRO A 807 -18.66 -21.13 6.86
N ILE A 808 -18.77 -21.28 8.18
CA ILE A 808 -18.58 -22.56 8.90
C ILE A 808 -19.62 -23.58 8.44
N ASP A 809 -20.87 -23.12 8.25
CA ASP A 809 -21.96 -23.91 7.68
C ASP A 809 -22.48 -23.19 6.42
N PRO A 810 -22.32 -23.78 5.22
CA PRO A 810 -22.74 -23.15 3.98
C PRO A 810 -24.27 -23.05 3.83
N ASP A 811 -25.05 -23.80 4.63
CA ASP A 811 -26.51 -23.77 4.60
C ASP A 811 -27.10 -22.71 5.54
N VAL A 812 -26.27 -22.05 6.36
CA VAL A 812 -26.72 -20.93 7.21
C VAL A 812 -26.55 -19.63 6.44
N ARG A 813 -27.61 -18.83 6.35
CA ARG A 813 -27.56 -17.48 5.76
C ARG A 813 -26.45 -16.66 6.43
N PRO A 814 -25.36 -16.25 5.74
CA PRO A 814 -24.34 -15.43 6.36
C PRO A 814 -24.82 -13.97 6.44
N LEU A 815 -24.56 -13.31 7.58
CA LEU A 815 -24.60 -11.84 7.62
C LEU A 815 -23.30 -11.34 7.01
N LYS A 816 -23.38 -10.50 5.96
CA LYS A 816 -22.19 -9.91 5.35
C LYS A 816 -21.57 -8.94 6.36
N VAL A 817 -20.32 -9.15 6.73
CA VAL A 817 -19.56 -8.34 7.69
C VAL A 817 -18.33 -7.77 7.01
N ALA A 818 -18.10 -6.48 7.20
CA ALA A 818 -16.87 -5.81 6.78
C ALA A 818 -16.32 -4.93 7.92
N VAL A 819 -15.02 -5.03 8.16
CA VAL A 819 -14.27 -4.23 9.14
C VAL A 819 -13.09 -3.55 8.45
N THR A 820 -12.70 -2.36 8.92
CA THR A 820 -11.57 -1.64 8.33
C THR A 820 -10.32 -1.62 9.20
N ALA A 821 -9.20 -1.65 8.50
CA ALA A 821 -7.87 -1.32 8.98
C ALA A 821 -7.25 -0.25 8.06
N THR A 822 -6.01 0.16 8.32
CA THR A 822 -5.27 1.08 7.45
C THR A 822 -3.82 0.64 7.40
N THR A 823 -3.18 0.73 6.24
CA THR A 823 -1.75 0.41 6.10
C THR A 823 -0.89 1.46 6.77
N GLU A 824 0.39 1.14 6.99
CA GLU A 824 1.34 2.12 7.52
C GLU A 824 1.48 3.38 6.68
N ALA A 825 1.31 3.30 5.36
CA ALA A 825 1.33 4.48 4.48
C ALA A 825 0.06 5.33 4.55
N GLY A 826 -0.99 4.88 5.25
CA GLY A 826 -2.16 5.70 5.60
C GLY A 826 -2.97 6.22 4.41
N ARG A 827 -2.81 5.60 3.24
CA ARG A 827 -3.37 6.13 1.99
C ARG A 827 -4.85 5.78 1.83
N LEU A 828 -5.17 4.49 1.99
CA LEU A 828 -6.49 3.94 1.72
C LEU A 828 -6.95 3.06 2.90
N PRO A 829 -8.24 3.07 3.23
CA PRO A 829 -8.82 2.08 4.13
C PRO A 829 -8.61 0.68 3.56
N TYR A 830 -8.30 -0.26 4.44
CA TYR A 830 -8.13 -1.67 4.11
C TYR A 830 -9.34 -2.43 4.63
N LEU A 831 -10.18 -2.96 3.73
CA LEU A 831 -11.45 -3.59 4.05
C LEU A 831 -11.30 -5.11 4.17
N LEU A 832 -11.46 -5.61 5.38
CA LEU A 832 -11.47 -7.04 5.70
C LEU A 832 -12.93 -7.51 5.82
N SER A 833 -13.37 -8.40 4.95
CA SER A 833 -14.77 -8.85 4.90
C SER A 833 -14.91 -10.36 4.81
N ASN A 834 -16.07 -10.88 5.24
CA ASN A 834 -16.45 -12.30 5.06
C ASN A 834 -17.14 -12.57 3.70
N TYR A 835 -17.12 -11.60 2.79
CA TYR A 835 -17.64 -11.70 1.43
C TYR A 835 -16.66 -11.04 0.44
N ASN A 836 -16.86 -11.31 -0.84
CA ASN A 836 -16.07 -10.73 -1.93
C ASN A 836 -16.87 -9.72 -2.73
N MET A 837 -16.19 -8.66 -3.16
CA MET A 837 -16.70 -7.63 -4.07
C MET A 837 -15.54 -7.13 -4.92
N ALA A 838 -15.82 -6.81 -6.18
CA ALA A 838 -14.82 -6.23 -7.08
C ALA A 838 -14.51 -4.79 -6.67
N THR A 839 -13.23 -4.43 -6.66
CA THR A 839 -12.75 -3.14 -6.14
C THR A 839 -13.16 -1.99 -7.07
N SER A 840 -13.12 -2.22 -8.38
CA SER A 840 -13.23 -1.21 -9.45
C SER A 840 -14.54 -1.20 -10.25
N SER A 841 -15.58 -1.88 -9.76
CA SER A 841 -16.75 -2.26 -10.58
C SER A 841 -17.74 -1.12 -10.91
N LEU A 842 -17.67 0.03 -10.22
CA LEU A 842 -18.56 1.18 -10.50
C LEU A 842 -17.76 2.37 -11.02
N LYS A 843 -18.07 2.85 -12.23
CA LYS A 843 -17.52 4.08 -12.86
C LYS A 843 -17.76 5.38 -12.04
N ARG A 844 -18.36 5.26 -10.85
CA ARG A 844 -18.82 6.35 -9.97
C ARG A 844 -18.46 6.12 -8.49
N SER A 845 -17.51 5.22 -8.17
CA SER A 845 -17.09 5.02 -6.77
C SER A 845 -16.59 6.35 -6.20
N ALA A 846 -17.27 6.88 -5.18
CA ALA A 846 -16.90 8.16 -4.56
C ALA A 846 -15.72 8.02 -3.58
N ILE A 847 -15.43 6.78 -3.16
CA ILE A 847 -14.40 6.44 -2.19
C ILE A 847 -13.58 5.25 -2.68
N GLU A 848 -12.28 5.29 -2.45
CA GLU A 848 -11.35 4.20 -2.71
C GLU A 848 -10.97 3.50 -1.41
N TYR A 849 -10.87 2.17 -1.46
CA TYR A 849 -10.37 1.32 -0.39
C TYR A 849 -9.72 0.08 -1.00
N ARG A 850 -8.76 -0.51 -0.29
CA ARG A 850 -8.12 -1.77 -0.67
C ARG A 850 -8.83 -2.95 -0.02
N ARG A 851 -8.75 -4.10 -0.68
CA ARG A 851 -9.12 -5.41 -0.13
C ARG A 851 -8.11 -6.40 -0.66
N ASP A 852 -7.66 -7.32 0.18
CA ASP A 852 -6.96 -8.52 -0.28
C ASP A 852 -7.79 -9.77 0.01
N ARG A 853 -7.71 -10.73 -0.91
CA ARG A 853 -8.28 -12.06 -0.76
C ARG A 853 -7.24 -13.10 -1.17
N PRO A 854 -6.55 -13.74 -0.21
CA PRO A 854 -5.63 -14.82 -0.50
C PRO A 854 -6.34 -15.98 -1.20
N GLU A 855 -5.67 -16.63 -2.16
CA GLU A 855 -6.28 -17.73 -2.93
C GLU A 855 -6.55 -18.98 -2.10
N SER A 856 -5.62 -19.29 -1.19
CA SER A 856 -5.67 -20.50 -0.39
C SER A 856 -6.40 -20.27 0.94
N PRO A 857 -7.22 -21.23 1.40
CA PRO A 857 -7.84 -21.17 2.73
C PRO A 857 -6.83 -21.06 3.88
N ASP A 858 -5.63 -21.61 3.72
CA ASP A 858 -4.57 -21.57 4.73
C ASP A 858 -3.97 -20.16 4.91
N GLU A 859 -3.99 -19.35 3.86
CA GLU A 859 -3.48 -17.98 3.85
C GLU A 859 -4.60 -16.96 4.16
N GLU A 860 -5.87 -17.39 4.24
CA GLU A 860 -7.04 -16.54 4.50
C GLU A 860 -6.97 -15.86 5.87
N VAL A 861 -7.50 -14.64 5.95
CA VAL A 861 -7.51 -13.87 7.21
C VAL A 861 -8.41 -14.57 8.21
N ARG A 862 -7.92 -14.89 9.41
CA ARG A 862 -8.76 -15.45 10.46
C ARG A 862 -9.58 -14.35 11.14
N VAL A 863 -10.70 -14.72 11.73
CA VAL A 863 -11.62 -13.77 12.38
C VAL A 863 -10.91 -12.94 13.47
N TRP A 864 -10.10 -13.59 14.33
CA TRP A 864 -9.34 -12.88 15.37
C TRP A 864 -8.26 -11.94 14.79
N GLU A 865 -7.70 -12.25 13.61
CA GLU A 865 -6.68 -11.42 12.96
C GLU A 865 -7.30 -10.15 12.38
N ALA A 866 -8.50 -10.27 11.78
CA ALA A 866 -9.27 -9.12 11.36
C ALA A 866 -9.65 -8.22 12.55
N ALA A 867 -10.06 -8.84 13.67
CA ALA A 867 -10.34 -8.14 14.91
C ALA A 867 -9.08 -7.46 15.50
N ARG A 868 -7.91 -8.10 15.38
CA ARG A 868 -6.63 -7.58 15.84
C ARG A 868 -6.12 -6.41 15.00
N ALA A 869 -6.32 -6.47 13.69
CA ALA A 869 -5.97 -5.42 12.73
C ALA A 869 -6.80 -4.15 12.97
N THR A 870 -8.12 -4.28 13.06
CA THR A 870 -9.03 -3.14 13.30
C THR A 870 -8.89 -2.54 14.71
N SER A 871 -8.31 -3.29 15.66
CA SER A 871 -8.03 -2.84 17.04
C SER A 871 -6.62 -2.34 17.31
N ALA A 872 -5.76 -2.28 16.29
CA ALA A 872 -4.38 -1.82 16.43
C ALA A 872 -4.27 -0.28 16.54
N ALA A 873 -4.93 0.31 17.54
CA ALA A 873 -4.98 1.75 17.76
C ALA A 873 -3.60 2.31 18.13
N PRO A 874 -3.04 3.27 17.34
CA PRO A 874 -1.73 3.85 17.61
C PRO A 874 -1.63 4.42 19.03
N GLY A 875 -0.57 4.07 19.76
CA GLY A 875 -0.34 4.45 21.16
C GLY A 875 -0.98 3.51 22.20
N TYR A 876 -2.04 2.77 21.84
CA TYR A 876 -2.68 1.78 22.72
C TYR A 876 -2.12 0.38 22.51
N PHE A 877 -2.13 -0.09 21.25
CA PHE A 877 -1.66 -1.41 20.84
C PHE A 877 -0.60 -1.29 19.74
N LYS A 878 0.24 -2.33 19.59
CA LYS A 878 1.18 -2.39 18.46
C LYS A 878 0.40 -2.58 17.15
N PRO A 879 0.91 -2.10 16.00
CA PRO A 879 0.42 -2.53 14.68
C PRO A 879 0.32 -4.05 14.60
N PHE A 880 -0.64 -4.54 13.81
CA PHE A 880 -0.75 -5.96 13.50
C PHE A 880 0.00 -6.24 12.20
N GLU A 881 1.04 -7.06 12.28
CA GLU A 881 1.82 -7.45 11.11
C GLU A 881 1.27 -8.77 10.56
N ARG A 882 0.87 -8.76 9.29
CA ARG A 882 0.46 -9.98 8.57
C ARG A 882 1.07 -9.96 7.19
N SER A 883 1.75 -11.03 6.81
CA SER A 883 2.37 -11.16 5.48
C SER A 883 3.21 -9.93 5.11
N PHE A 884 3.95 -9.38 6.08
CA PHE A 884 4.82 -8.20 5.93
C PHE A 884 4.09 -6.89 5.64
N VAL A 885 2.76 -6.86 5.78
CA VAL A 885 1.94 -5.64 5.81
C VAL A 885 1.64 -5.28 7.27
N GLU A 886 2.03 -4.09 7.69
CA GLU A 886 1.61 -3.53 8.98
C GLU A 886 0.23 -2.88 8.85
N LEU A 887 -0.75 -3.48 9.51
CA LEU A 887 -2.11 -2.97 9.63
C LEU A 887 -2.27 -2.23 10.97
N MET A 888 -2.79 -1.02 10.88
CA MET A 888 -3.18 -0.18 12.01
C MET A 888 -4.70 0.04 12.01
N ASP A 889 -5.21 0.59 13.11
CA ASP A 889 -6.62 0.91 13.28
C ASP A 889 -7.15 1.82 12.15
N GLY A 890 -8.26 1.41 11.52
CA GLY A 890 -8.92 2.13 10.43
C GLY A 890 -9.42 3.53 10.78
N GLY A 891 -9.48 3.87 12.08
CA GLY A 891 -9.91 5.17 12.57
C GLY A 891 -9.00 6.35 12.23
N ILE A 892 -7.83 6.09 11.62
CA ILE A 892 -6.89 7.11 11.14
C ILE A 892 -7.48 7.89 9.95
N LEU A 893 -8.24 7.23 9.06
CA LEU A 893 -8.74 7.83 7.81
C LEU A 893 -10.21 8.26 7.88
N HIS A 894 -11.10 7.44 8.47
CA HIS A 894 -12.53 7.73 8.53
C HIS A 894 -13.11 7.41 9.93
N ASN A 895 -14.08 8.22 10.38
CA ASN A 895 -14.71 8.04 11.71
C ASN A 895 -16.09 7.39 11.63
N ASN A 896 -16.85 7.66 10.57
CA ASN A 896 -18.15 7.05 10.32
C ASN A 896 -18.06 6.16 9.06
N PRO A 897 -18.46 4.87 9.12
CA PRO A 897 -18.43 3.96 7.97
C PRO A 897 -19.37 4.31 6.84
N ILE A 898 -20.32 5.21 7.06
CA ILE A 898 -21.51 5.31 6.23
C ILE A 898 -21.18 5.38 4.73
N ASN A 899 -20.17 6.15 4.34
CA ASN A 899 -19.84 6.25 2.92
C ASN A 899 -19.31 4.94 2.32
N ILE A 900 -18.44 4.21 3.03
CA ILE A 900 -17.93 2.90 2.57
C ILE A 900 -19.01 1.83 2.68
N ALA A 901 -19.84 1.87 3.73
CA ALA A 901 -20.99 0.99 3.90
C ALA A 901 -21.99 1.14 2.75
N MET A 902 -22.27 2.38 2.34
CA MET A 902 -23.18 2.67 1.24
C MET A 902 -22.58 2.33 -0.12
N GLU A 903 -21.28 2.53 -0.32
CA GLU A 903 -20.57 2.05 -1.52
C GLU A 903 -20.65 0.52 -1.63
N GLU A 904 -20.37 -0.21 -0.55
CA GLU A 904 -20.51 -1.67 -0.52
C GLU A 904 -21.98 -2.11 -0.70
N THR A 905 -22.92 -1.38 -0.13
CA THR A 905 -24.37 -1.62 -0.31
C THR A 905 -24.74 -1.52 -1.79
N ALA A 906 -24.31 -0.46 -2.48
CA ALA A 906 -24.56 -0.27 -3.90
C ALA A 906 -23.91 -1.37 -4.75
N LYS A 907 -22.67 -1.77 -4.43
CA LYS A 907 -21.96 -2.85 -5.13
C LYS A 907 -22.65 -4.21 -4.94
N ILE A 908 -23.03 -4.56 -3.71
CA ILE A 908 -23.78 -5.80 -3.42
C ILE A 908 -25.13 -5.77 -4.12
N ALA A 909 -25.85 -4.65 -4.05
CA ALA A 909 -27.16 -4.53 -4.67
C ALA A 909 -27.10 -4.70 -6.19
N PHE A 910 -26.08 -4.11 -6.84
CA PHE A 910 -25.84 -4.30 -8.26
C PHE A 910 -25.53 -5.77 -8.59
N GLN A 911 -24.64 -6.40 -7.82
CA GLN A 911 -24.21 -7.79 -8.07
C GLN A 911 -25.33 -8.82 -7.84
N GLU A 912 -26.19 -8.60 -6.85
CA GLU A 912 -27.28 -9.50 -6.46
C GLU A 912 -28.64 -9.16 -7.12
N ASN A 913 -28.68 -8.22 -8.08
CA ASN A 913 -29.90 -7.74 -8.73
C ASN A 913 -30.97 -7.23 -7.74
N LEU A 914 -30.53 -6.49 -6.72
CA LEU A 914 -31.36 -5.89 -5.68
C LEU A 914 -31.68 -4.43 -6.00
N ASN A 915 -32.57 -3.84 -5.21
CA ASN A 915 -32.79 -2.40 -5.25
C ASN A 915 -31.53 -1.68 -4.73
N GLN A 916 -31.05 -0.68 -5.48
CA GLN A 916 -29.87 0.10 -5.10
C GLN A 916 -30.11 0.94 -3.84
N ARG A 917 -31.37 1.28 -3.57
CA ARG A 917 -31.75 1.95 -2.33
C ARG A 917 -31.90 0.92 -1.21
N PRO A 918 -31.22 1.08 -0.06
CA PRO A 918 -31.42 0.21 1.10
C PRO A 918 -32.84 0.37 1.67
N ASP A 919 -33.38 -0.69 2.25
CA ASP A 919 -34.70 -0.65 2.91
C ASP A 919 -34.62 0.00 4.29
N ILE A 920 -33.47 -0.13 4.96
CA ILE A 920 -33.16 0.53 6.23
C ILE A 920 -31.65 0.70 6.37
N VAL A 921 -31.24 1.84 6.93
CA VAL A 921 -29.87 2.07 7.41
C VAL A 921 -29.93 2.45 8.87
N LEU A 922 -29.36 1.62 9.74
CA LEU A 922 -29.21 1.91 11.17
C LEU A 922 -27.74 2.21 11.48
N SER A 923 -27.49 3.38 12.05
CA SER A 923 -26.15 3.82 12.48
C SER A 923 -26.13 4.05 13.98
N LEU A 924 -25.27 3.31 14.68
CA LEU A 924 -25.14 3.38 16.13
C LEU A 924 -23.86 4.10 16.53
N GLY A 925 -24.01 5.10 17.41
CA GLY A 925 -22.90 5.86 17.97
C GLY A 925 -22.47 5.38 19.36
N THR A 926 -21.27 5.80 19.78
CA THR A 926 -20.68 5.44 21.08
C THR A 926 -20.88 6.50 22.17
N GLY A 927 -21.90 7.34 22.01
CA GLY A 927 -22.36 8.35 22.97
C GLY A 927 -21.80 9.75 22.74
N MET A 928 -22.63 10.79 22.96
CA MET A 928 -22.29 12.21 22.80
C MET A 928 -22.29 12.98 24.12
N PRO A 929 -21.49 14.07 24.23
CA PRO A 929 -21.60 15.02 25.34
C PRO A 929 -22.87 15.89 25.24
N TYR A 930 -23.37 16.33 26.40
CA TYR A 930 -24.59 17.12 26.59
C TYR A 930 -24.69 18.40 25.74
N GLU A 931 -23.58 19.08 25.46
CA GLU A 931 -23.56 20.33 24.65
C GLU A 931 -23.68 20.11 23.14
N GLY A 932 -23.57 18.87 22.64
CA GLY A 932 -23.60 18.57 21.20
C GLY A 932 -24.95 18.87 20.53
N LEU A 933 -26.07 18.73 21.25
CA LEU A 933 -27.42 18.97 20.72
C LEU A 933 -27.70 20.45 20.41
N ARG A 934 -27.06 21.39 21.12
CA ARG A 934 -27.31 22.84 20.94
C ARG A 934 -26.66 23.40 19.68
N ARG A 935 -25.55 22.81 19.21
CA ARG A 935 -24.88 23.19 17.96
C ARG A 935 -25.49 22.54 16.71
N SER A 936 -26.05 21.34 16.82
CA SER A 936 -26.70 20.63 15.70
C SER A 936 -28.09 21.21 15.34
N ARG A 937 -28.79 21.83 16.31
CA ARG A 937 -30.12 22.46 16.08
C ARG A 937 -30.09 23.90 15.56
N SER A 938 -28.95 24.59 15.56
CA SER A 938 -28.82 25.92 14.96
C SER A 938 -28.46 25.80 13.47
N SER A 939 -29.43 25.38 12.66
CA SER A 939 -29.40 25.49 11.20
C SER A 939 -29.61 26.95 10.80
N ALA A 940 -28.55 27.75 10.93
CA ALA A 940 -28.35 28.89 10.06
C ALA A 940 -27.12 28.56 9.22
N ALA A 941 -27.30 28.47 7.90
CA ALA A 941 -26.18 28.43 6.98
C ALA A 941 -25.26 29.61 7.32
N PRO A 942 -23.93 29.43 7.45
CA PRO A 942 -23.04 30.57 7.53
C PRO A 942 -23.03 31.24 6.15
N THR A 943 -23.93 32.20 5.96
CA THR A 943 -23.80 33.24 4.95
C THR A 943 -22.73 34.19 5.46
N GLY A 944 -21.56 34.13 4.84
CA GLY A 944 -20.48 35.07 5.14
C GLY A 944 -19.13 34.39 5.02
N GLN A 945 -18.30 34.94 4.15
CA GLN A 945 -16.86 34.75 4.14
C GLN A 945 -16.28 35.16 5.51
N GLU A 946 -16.37 34.29 6.50
CA GLU A 946 -15.59 34.43 7.73
C GLU A 946 -14.43 33.45 7.66
N ASN A 947 -13.24 34.04 7.61
CA ASN A 947 -11.95 33.41 7.52
C ASN A 947 -11.88 32.10 8.32
N GLN A 948 -11.65 31.00 7.59
CA GLN A 948 -11.06 29.78 8.13
C GLN A 948 -9.60 30.04 8.55
N GLU A 949 -9.40 30.98 9.47
CA GLU A 949 -8.13 31.18 10.15
C GLU A 949 -7.88 29.94 11.01
N ARG A 950 -7.17 29.01 10.39
CA ARG A 950 -6.41 27.95 11.03
C ARG A 950 -5.52 28.57 12.11
N GLN A 951 -6.00 28.65 13.35
CA GLN A 951 -5.12 28.78 14.51
C GLN A 951 -4.30 27.48 14.66
N ARG A 952 -3.31 27.34 13.77
CA ARG A 952 -2.15 26.48 13.92
C ARG A 952 -1.28 27.12 15.00
N THR A 953 -1.57 26.83 16.26
CA THR A 953 -0.56 26.99 17.29
C THR A 953 0.60 26.03 16.96
N ARG A 954 1.71 26.63 16.54
CA ARG A 954 2.98 25.99 16.17
C ARG A 954 3.51 25.16 17.32
N VAL A 955 3.70 23.85 17.09
CA VAL A 955 4.46 22.97 17.97
C VAL A 955 5.40 22.13 17.10
N PRO A 956 6.70 21.98 17.44
CA PRO A 956 7.67 21.26 16.62
C PRO A 956 7.31 19.79 16.36
N PHE A 957 7.91 19.26 15.28
CA PHE A 957 7.74 17.96 14.59
C PHE A 957 7.79 16.69 15.49
N ALA A 958 8.13 16.82 16.78
CA ALA A 958 8.25 15.73 17.75
C ALA A 958 6.94 14.99 18.14
N LYS A 959 5.84 15.17 17.40
CA LYS A 959 4.54 14.61 17.74
C LYS A 959 3.90 13.79 16.64
N THR A 960 4.56 13.10 15.72
CA THR A 960 3.81 12.28 14.73
C THR A 960 2.82 11.30 15.38
N LEU A 961 3.18 10.62 16.48
CA LEU A 961 2.24 9.79 17.24
C LEU A 961 1.24 10.59 18.09
N PHE A 962 1.65 11.74 18.66
CA PHE A 962 0.79 12.58 19.49
C PHE A 962 -0.19 13.42 18.66
N THR A 963 0.18 13.78 17.44
CA THR A 963 -0.60 14.39 16.37
C THR A 963 -1.54 13.34 15.83
N LEU A 964 -1.12 12.10 15.56
CA LEU A 964 -2.05 11.00 15.25
C LEU A 964 -3.03 10.73 16.40
N ILE A 965 -2.60 10.70 17.66
CA ILE A 965 -3.48 10.51 18.84
C ILE A 965 -4.40 11.72 19.08
N SER A 966 -3.92 12.96 18.91
CA SER A 966 -4.74 14.17 19.10
C SER A 966 -5.67 14.43 17.91
N TYR A 967 -5.25 14.07 16.70
CA TYR A 967 -6.08 13.96 15.50
C TYR A 967 -7.12 12.84 15.69
N GLN A 968 -6.76 11.70 16.29
CA GLN A 968 -7.69 10.61 16.63
C GLN A 968 -8.76 11.07 17.63
N ILE A 969 -8.39 11.85 18.64
CA ILE A 969 -9.31 12.42 19.63
C ILE A 969 -10.25 13.43 18.97
N LYS A 970 -9.73 14.32 18.11
CA LYS A 970 -10.53 15.29 17.34
C LYS A 970 -11.47 14.61 16.33
N LEU A 971 -11.00 13.57 15.63
CA LEU A 971 -11.79 12.84 14.67
C LEU A 971 -13.00 12.18 15.33
N ASN A 972 -12.89 11.64 16.55
CA ASN A 972 -14.01 11.01 17.27
C ASN A 972 -15.21 11.93 17.51
N LEU A 973 -14.98 13.23 17.56
CA LEU A 973 -16.01 14.25 17.74
C LEU A 973 -16.77 14.56 16.43
N ASP A 974 -16.34 14.02 15.28
CA ASP A 974 -16.87 14.32 13.94
C ASP A 974 -17.77 13.22 13.32
N ALA A 975 -18.09 12.12 14.04
CA ALA A 975 -18.90 11.00 13.48
C ALA A 975 -20.34 11.45 13.16
N GLN A 976 -20.89 12.25 14.07
CA GLN A 976 -22.20 12.87 13.93
C GLN A 976 -22.21 13.84 12.75
N SER A 977 -21.18 14.68 12.63
CA SER A 977 -21.05 15.62 11.51
C SER A 977 -20.84 14.92 10.17
N GLN A 978 -20.15 13.76 10.11
CA GLN A 978 -20.06 12.96 8.89
C GLN A 978 -21.42 12.38 8.47
N TRP A 979 -22.21 11.89 9.44
CA TRP A 979 -23.58 11.45 9.18
C TRP A 979 -24.46 12.60 8.67
N GLU A 980 -24.39 13.77 9.30
CA GLU A 980 -25.14 14.97 8.90
C GLU A 980 -24.74 15.44 7.49
N ARG A 981 -23.42 15.49 7.17
CA ARG A 981 -22.93 15.80 5.82
C ARG A 981 -23.45 14.79 4.79
N TRP A 982 -23.38 13.50 5.10
CA TRP A 982 -23.88 12.46 4.21
C TRP A 982 -25.40 12.60 3.99
N MET A 983 -26.19 12.79 5.04
CA MET A 983 -27.64 13.03 4.91
C MET A 983 -27.95 14.28 4.07
N SER A 984 -27.20 15.36 4.26
CA SER A 984 -27.41 16.62 3.50
C SER A 984 -27.17 16.48 1.99
N SER A 985 -26.50 15.41 1.55
CA SER A 985 -26.27 15.13 0.12
C SER A 985 -27.48 14.49 -0.58
N PHE A 986 -28.54 14.10 0.14
CA PHE A 986 -29.76 13.54 -0.43
C PHE A 986 -30.84 14.59 -0.62
N SER A 987 -31.49 14.58 -1.79
CA SER A 987 -32.57 15.51 -2.13
C SER A 987 -33.82 15.37 -1.25
N HIS A 988 -34.10 14.16 -0.72
CA HIS A 988 -35.26 13.82 0.11
C HIS A 988 -34.84 12.93 1.29
N PRO A 989 -34.39 13.52 2.42
CA PRO A 989 -33.91 12.75 3.59
C PRO A 989 -35.00 12.08 4.45
N ASP A 990 -36.29 12.40 4.25
CA ASP A 990 -37.38 12.14 5.22
C ASP A 990 -38.21 10.85 5.05
N ASP A 991 -37.75 9.84 4.30
CA ASP A 991 -38.57 8.63 4.04
C ASP A 991 -38.66 7.62 5.23
N GLY A 992 -38.23 7.97 6.44
CA GLY A 992 -38.36 7.11 7.64
C GLY A 992 -37.53 5.82 7.63
N GLN A 993 -36.53 5.71 6.75
CA GLN A 993 -35.69 4.50 6.56
C GLN A 993 -34.26 4.66 7.07
N LEU A 994 -33.87 5.87 7.49
CA LEU A 994 -32.51 6.21 7.94
C LEU A 994 -32.55 6.55 9.43
N PHE A 995 -31.83 5.77 10.25
CA PHE A 995 -31.81 5.93 11.70
C PHE A 995 -30.38 6.14 12.20
N ARG A 996 -30.18 7.18 13.01
CA ARG A 996 -28.94 7.43 13.74
C ARG A 996 -29.22 7.50 15.23
N VAL A 997 -28.78 6.48 15.96
CA VAL A 997 -28.94 6.42 17.41
C VAL A 997 -27.59 6.69 18.07
N ASN A 998 -27.49 7.81 18.77
CA ASN A 998 -26.26 8.21 19.46
C ASN A 998 -26.62 8.76 20.85
N PRO A 999 -26.62 7.93 21.91
CA PRO A 999 -27.13 8.31 23.22
C PRO A 999 -26.45 9.54 23.83
N ASP A 1000 -27.24 10.42 24.45
CA ASP A 1000 -26.71 11.56 25.21
C ASP A 1000 -26.26 11.07 26.59
N LEU A 1001 -24.95 11.16 26.84
CA LEU A 1001 -24.35 10.71 28.10
C LEU A 1001 -24.53 11.73 29.23
N ARG A 1002 -25.03 12.94 28.96
CA ARG A 1002 -25.19 14.07 29.91
C ARG A 1002 -23.89 14.59 30.55
N LYS A 1003 -22.78 13.89 30.36
CA LYS A 1003 -21.41 14.20 30.80
C LYS A 1003 -20.43 13.95 29.66
N GLU A 1004 -19.18 14.40 29.80
CA GLU A 1004 -18.14 14.07 28.84
C GLU A 1004 -17.96 12.55 28.71
N PRO A 1005 -17.89 12.00 27.48
CA PRO A 1005 -17.64 10.58 27.28
C PRO A 1005 -16.32 10.14 27.94
N PRO A 1006 -16.30 8.99 28.63
CA PRO A 1006 -15.08 8.49 29.26
C PRO A 1006 -14.00 8.17 28.23
N ALA A 1007 -12.74 8.21 28.67
CA ALA A 1007 -11.61 7.81 27.85
C ALA A 1007 -11.74 6.34 27.41
N MET A 1008 -11.15 6.01 26.26
CA MET A 1008 -11.34 4.75 25.52
C MET A 1008 -10.95 3.47 26.27
N ASP A 1009 -10.22 3.60 27.39
CA ASP A 1009 -9.56 2.53 28.12
C ASP A 1009 -9.84 2.55 29.63
N LYS A 1010 -10.80 3.37 30.10
CA LYS A 1010 -11.26 3.42 31.50
C LYS A 1010 -12.26 2.30 31.81
N VAL A 1011 -11.77 1.07 31.93
CA VAL A 1011 -12.59 -0.15 32.12
C VAL A 1011 -13.59 -0.02 33.28
N GLU A 1012 -13.26 0.76 34.30
CA GLU A 1012 -14.10 0.98 35.49
C GLU A 1012 -15.40 1.75 35.18
N GLU A 1013 -15.45 2.51 34.08
CA GLU A 1013 -16.62 3.31 33.67
C GLU A 1013 -17.67 2.50 32.89
N ILE A 1014 -17.44 1.21 32.61
CA ILE A 1014 -18.38 0.38 31.83
C ILE A 1014 -19.75 0.28 32.51
N GLU A 1015 -19.80 -0.11 33.78
CA GLU A 1015 -21.10 -0.29 34.47
C GLU A 1015 -21.85 1.05 34.64
N PRO A 1016 -21.21 2.17 35.02
CA PRO A 1016 -21.84 3.49 34.98
C PRO A 1016 -22.38 3.89 33.60
N LEU A 1017 -21.66 3.56 32.52
CA LEU A 1017 -22.12 3.83 31.15
C LEU A 1017 -23.40 3.05 30.82
N ILE A 1018 -23.44 1.76 31.15
CA ILE A 1018 -24.61 0.91 30.90
C ILE A 1018 -25.85 1.50 31.59
N GLN A 1019 -25.73 1.87 32.87
CA GLN A 1019 -26.83 2.46 33.62
C GLN A 1019 -27.34 3.77 32.99
N SER A 1020 -26.42 4.64 32.56
CA SER A 1020 -26.77 5.90 31.91
C SER A 1020 -27.48 5.69 30.57
N VAL A 1021 -27.02 4.74 29.77
CA VAL A 1021 -27.55 4.46 28.43
C VAL A 1021 -28.89 3.75 28.51
N ASP A 1022 -29.03 2.75 29.40
CA ASP A 1022 -30.30 2.04 29.60
C ASP A 1022 -31.42 3.02 30.02
N GLY A 1023 -31.10 4.00 30.89
CA GLY A 1023 -32.03 5.06 31.26
C GLY A 1023 -32.44 5.98 30.10
N TRP A 1024 -31.52 6.28 29.19
CA TRP A 1024 -31.80 7.09 27.99
C TRP A 1024 -32.64 6.29 26.97
N LEU A 1025 -32.27 5.04 26.71
CA LEU A 1025 -32.95 4.14 25.76
C LEU A 1025 -34.40 3.86 26.18
N ALA A 1026 -34.66 3.73 27.49
CA ALA A 1026 -36.02 3.55 28.00
C ALA A 1026 -36.96 4.72 27.70
N GLN A 1027 -36.41 5.92 27.48
CA GLN A 1027 -37.16 7.14 27.20
C GLN A 1027 -37.21 7.49 25.70
N ASN A 1028 -36.48 6.77 24.85
CA ASN A 1028 -36.38 7.08 23.43
C ASN A 1028 -37.39 6.26 22.59
N ASN A 1029 -38.30 6.97 21.93
CA ASN A 1029 -39.31 6.39 21.03
C ASN A 1029 -38.72 5.86 19.71
N ASP A 1030 -37.54 6.32 19.29
CA ASP A 1030 -36.89 5.90 18.04
C ASP A 1030 -36.64 4.38 18.01
N ILE A 1031 -36.42 3.76 19.19
CA ILE A 1031 -36.16 2.32 19.31
C ILE A 1031 -37.37 1.50 18.87
N ASP A 1032 -38.59 1.99 19.14
CA ASP A 1032 -39.82 1.35 18.70
C ASP A 1032 -40.02 1.46 17.19
N ASP A 1033 -39.74 2.63 16.63
CA ASP A 1033 -39.88 2.87 15.20
C ASP A 1033 -38.82 2.09 14.40
N ILE A 1034 -37.61 1.94 14.93
CA ILE A 1034 -36.58 1.05 14.39
C ILE A 1034 -37.08 -0.40 14.39
N ALA A 1035 -37.59 -0.90 15.51
CA ALA A 1035 -38.08 -2.28 15.61
C ALA A 1035 -39.23 -2.54 14.63
N ARG A 1036 -40.20 -1.62 14.54
CA ARG A 1036 -41.31 -1.70 13.57
C ARG A 1036 -40.80 -1.68 12.12
N THR A 1037 -39.86 -0.80 11.79
CA THR A 1037 -39.30 -0.70 10.44
C THR A 1037 -38.51 -1.96 10.07
N LEU A 1038 -37.75 -2.55 11.00
CA LEU A 1038 -37.06 -3.83 10.80
C LEU A 1038 -38.05 -4.96 10.52
N VAL A 1039 -39.14 -5.04 11.28
CA VAL A 1039 -40.21 -6.02 11.02
C VAL A 1039 -40.89 -5.77 9.67
N ALA A 1040 -41.26 -4.53 9.37
CA ALA A 1040 -41.91 -4.17 8.10
C ALA A 1040 -41.02 -4.50 6.88
N SER A 1041 -39.73 -4.18 6.95
CA SER A 1041 -38.75 -4.48 5.88
C SER A 1041 -38.53 -5.98 5.65
N SER A 1042 -38.98 -6.84 6.57
CA SER A 1042 -38.90 -8.29 6.42
C SER A 1042 -39.98 -8.84 5.49
N PHE A 1043 -41.00 -8.06 5.14
CA PHE A 1043 -42.03 -8.47 4.18
C PHE A 1043 -41.73 -7.91 2.79
N TYR A 1044 -42.05 -8.68 1.75
CA TYR A 1044 -41.85 -8.25 0.36
C TYR A 1044 -42.94 -8.82 -0.54
N PHE A 1045 -43.25 -8.11 -1.63
CA PHE A 1045 -44.24 -8.53 -2.61
C PHE A 1045 -43.58 -9.36 -3.71
N GLY A 1046 -43.93 -10.64 -3.78
CA GLY A 1046 -43.53 -11.52 -4.88
C GLY A 1046 -44.60 -11.59 -5.95
N ARG A 1047 -44.30 -11.06 -7.13
CA ARG A 1047 -45.23 -11.06 -8.28
C ARG A 1047 -45.51 -12.48 -8.78
N VAL A 1048 -46.77 -12.78 -9.05
CA VAL A 1048 -47.24 -14.02 -9.68
C VAL A 1048 -47.78 -13.67 -11.07
N GLY A 1049 -47.20 -14.24 -12.12
CA GLY A 1049 -47.57 -13.96 -13.51
C GLY A 1049 -46.98 -12.67 -14.08
N ASN A 1050 -47.45 -12.29 -15.27
CA ASN A 1050 -47.05 -11.07 -15.96
C ASN A 1050 -47.90 -9.87 -15.53
N ALA A 1051 -47.35 -8.67 -15.71
CA ALA A 1051 -48.07 -7.44 -15.46
C ALA A 1051 -49.16 -7.23 -16.53
N GLU A 1052 -50.40 -6.97 -16.11
CA GLU A 1052 -51.53 -6.74 -17.02
C GLU A 1052 -51.73 -5.24 -17.22
N ARG A 1053 -52.02 -4.82 -18.45
CA ARG A 1053 -52.33 -3.42 -18.76
C ARG A 1053 -53.73 -3.12 -18.24
N GLY A 1054 -53.84 -2.29 -17.21
CA GLY A 1054 -55.11 -1.86 -16.65
C GLY A 1054 -55.84 -0.88 -17.58
N SER A 1055 -57.12 -0.61 -17.28
CA SER A 1055 -57.90 0.35 -18.07
C SER A 1055 -57.37 1.78 -17.88
N ARG A 1056 -56.88 2.34 -18.99
CA ARG A 1056 -56.56 3.76 -19.27
C ARG A 1056 -55.26 4.40 -18.78
N THR A 1057 -54.54 3.92 -17.76
CA THR A 1057 -53.12 4.35 -17.48
C THR A 1057 -52.34 3.48 -16.48
N GLY A 1058 -53.00 2.60 -15.73
CA GLY A 1058 -52.35 1.80 -14.68
C GLY A 1058 -51.82 0.43 -15.14
N VAL A 1059 -50.86 -0.11 -14.41
CA VAL A 1059 -50.41 -1.51 -14.51
C VAL A 1059 -51.03 -2.29 -13.35
N GLN A 1060 -51.69 -3.41 -13.63
CA GLN A 1060 -52.21 -4.31 -12.61
C GLN A 1060 -51.20 -5.42 -12.34
N LEU A 1061 -50.83 -5.59 -11.07
CA LEU A 1061 -49.91 -6.63 -10.59
C LEU A 1061 -50.67 -7.57 -9.65
N ARG A 1062 -50.51 -8.87 -9.84
CA ARG A 1062 -50.96 -9.91 -8.89
C ARG A 1062 -49.74 -10.57 -8.26
N GLY A 1063 -49.85 -10.97 -7.01
CA GLY A 1063 -48.73 -11.53 -6.27
C GLY A 1063 -49.08 -11.94 -4.85
N LEU A 1064 -48.08 -12.47 -4.15
CA LEU A 1064 -48.16 -12.91 -2.76
C LEU A 1064 -47.19 -12.08 -1.92
N ILE A 1065 -47.54 -11.82 -0.66
CA ILE A 1065 -46.64 -11.20 0.31
C ILE A 1065 -45.86 -12.33 0.99
N TYR A 1066 -44.54 -12.26 0.90
CA TYR A 1066 -43.62 -13.22 1.50
C TYR A 1066 -42.84 -12.57 2.65
N CYS A 1067 -42.26 -13.39 3.52
CA CYS A 1067 -41.37 -12.95 4.59
C CYS A 1067 -39.94 -13.44 4.33
N ARG A 1068 -38.94 -12.60 4.59
CA ARG A 1068 -37.51 -12.91 4.44
C ARG A 1068 -36.97 -13.79 5.57
N LEU A 1069 -37.66 -13.85 6.71
CA LEU A 1069 -37.23 -14.66 7.84
C LEU A 1069 -37.28 -16.13 7.45
N SER A 1070 -36.28 -16.90 7.90
CA SER A 1070 -36.20 -18.33 7.61
C SER A 1070 -37.48 -19.04 8.05
N GLU A 1071 -37.92 -20.04 7.29
CA GLU A 1071 -39.03 -20.95 7.67
C GLU A 1071 -38.65 -21.88 8.82
N ASN A 1072 -37.70 -21.45 9.67
CA ASN A 1072 -37.59 -22.04 10.97
C ASN A 1072 -38.90 -21.74 11.71
N ALA A 1073 -39.64 -22.80 12.04
CA ALA A 1073 -40.93 -22.72 12.70
C ALA A 1073 -40.89 -21.79 13.93
N ASP A 1074 -39.76 -21.74 14.64
CA ASP A 1074 -39.58 -20.91 15.83
C ASP A 1074 -39.51 -19.41 15.51
N ASN A 1075 -38.80 -19.02 14.44
CA ASN A 1075 -38.67 -17.61 14.05
C ASN A 1075 -40.00 -17.05 13.52
N ILE A 1076 -40.69 -17.82 12.67
CA ILE A 1076 -42.00 -17.41 12.15
C ILE A 1076 -43.04 -17.36 13.30
N LYS A 1077 -43.02 -18.33 14.21
CA LYS A 1077 -43.88 -18.31 15.40
C LYS A 1077 -43.59 -17.08 16.27
N ALA A 1078 -42.32 -16.78 16.53
CA ALA A 1078 -41.91 -15.61 17.29
C ALA A 1078 -42.32 -14.29 16.61
N LEU A 1079 -42.23 -14.21 15.28
CA LEU A 1079 -42.73 -13.07 14.51
C LEU A 1079 -44.24 -12.93 14.66
N GLY A 1080 -44.98 -14.04 14.57
CA GLY A 1080 -46.42 -14.07 14.81
C GLY A 1080 -46.77 -13.56 16.22
N GLU A 1081 -46.08 -14.05 17.25
CA GLU A 1081 -46.22 -13.59 18.64
C GLU A 1081 -45.94 -12.08 18.79
N TYR A 1082 -44.98 -11.54 18.04
CA TYR A 1082 -44.70 -10.09 18.01
C TYR A 1082 -45.84 -9.30 17.35
N LEU A 1083 -46.32 -9.76 16.19
CA LEU A 1083 -47.41 -9.10 15.46
C LEU A 1083 -48.72 -9.11 16.25
N THR A 1084 -49.06 -10.21 16.92
CA THR A 1084 -50.27 -10.30 17.77
C THR A 1084 -50.18 -9.36 18.97
N ARG A 1085 -49.00 -9.24 19.60
CA ARG A 1085 -48.80 -8.30 20.72
C ARG A 1085 -48.85 -6.84 20.28
N SER A 1086 -48.37 -6.54 19.08
CA SER A 1086 -48.32 -5.18 18.54
C SER A 1086 -49.64 -4.73 17.89
N GLY A 1087 -50.54 -5.67 17.59
CA GLY A 1087 -51.81 -5.44 16.89
C GLY A 1087 -53.03 -5.22 17.79
N ASN A 1088 -52.88 -5.24 19.12
CA ASN A 1088 -53.93 -4.75 20.02
C ASN A 1088 -53.65 -3.26 20.31
N PRO A 1089 -54.47 -2.32 19.80
CA PRO A 1089 -54.28 -0.89 19.97
C PRO A 1089 -54.35 -0.42 21.42
#